data_AF-A0A0A2C457-F1
#
_entry.id   AF-A0A0A2C457-F1
#
_cell.length_a   1.000
_cell.length_b   1.000
_cell.length_c   1.000
_cell.angle_alpha   90.00
_cell.angle_beta   90.00
_cell.angle_gamma   90.00
#
_symmetry.space_group_name_H-M   'P 1'
#
loop_
_entity.id
_entity.type
_entity.pdbx_description
1 polymer ?
#
loop_
_entity_poly.entity_id
_entity_poly.type
_entity_poly.pdbx_seq_one_letter_code
_entity_poly.pdbx_strand_id
1 'polypeptide(L)'
;MFSDHLVLAGGGHTHALVLLRWAMYPKLKPAGMITLVNKSSTTIYSGMFPGVVAGKYKIDEILIDLRNLASKAGVSFIHAEIEGIDLKKKKLLLAGRPEIEYSLLSLNIGTKTNLNAKSFNRGDKDLAVPIKPFYESYKFIIDQDIHKDDSSAKPFVIIGSGFAGMEIAFSLRKRWPKRSILLKIKSGRKIKKNLLRNLKAQNIEITQKNPSILYPTLICTGNKSFDWIKNSGLPIDKKGRVLTKKNLQVLNYPELFAVGDCGVIKDHSRPSSGVWAVRSAKPLAINLECLSKGLKLEEWKPQRKAIQLLDISSIKKESKAFISWGEIMIGPFGFLSRLKELIDKQFISKFDLVKDIDSDMSTEEEMIKCRGCAAKLAFSPLNSALNKLDLIESSADDSIDIGELNSSKTLIQSVDGFPSLISDPWLNGRLLAFHACSDIWACGGSVISAQSVVNLPSIPNNLQQELLFQVLEGINSALTIQGAKLVGGHTLESRKISEEPFSLGIESSLTVNGIIDNKKYFWPKGGMKKGDQILISRPLGTGIIFSAFMNGQVKPYILDNALKEMNKSQHEIVNYINELTNLNPRSKIVNACTDITGFGLLGHLSEMLESTNSDQLKMNSEPFKVTLELDNIPLYDGVKELLDKGFESTLAPANQIFLKNIDGDKNLRFELKSNDSSSNRSYYNAMLKILVDPQTCGPLLVCCSSIYSEKLLQQGPWIKIGFISE
;
A
#
# COMPACT_ATOMS: atom_id res chain seq x y z
N MET A 1 5.74 -14.20 31.99
CA MET A 1 4.84 -13.87 30.86
C MET A 1 5.68 -13.92 29.60
N PHE A 2 5.27 -14.69 28.59
CA PHE A 2 5.96 -14.74 27.31
C PHE A 2 5.78 -13.39 26.59
N SER A 3 6.82 -12.55 26.62
CA SER A 3 6.91 -11.29 25.88
C SER A 3 7.35 -11.56 24.45
N ASP A 4 6.49 -12.24 23.71
CA ASP A 4 6.85 -12.83 22.43
C ASP A 4 6.42 -11.94 21.26
N HIS A 5 7.26 -11.90 20.23
CA HIS A 5 6.91 -11.38 18.92
C HIS A 5 6.49 -12.55 18.02
N LEU A 6 5.20 -12.60 17.69
CA LEU A 6 4.64 -13.54 16.72
C LEU A 6 4.61 -12.91 15.33
N VAL A 7 5.38 -13.48 14.40
CA VAL A 7 5.34 -13.09 12.99
C VAL A 7 4.48 -14.06 12.19
N LEU A 8 3.47 -13.53 11.50
CA LEU A 8 2.66 -14.23 10.51
C LEU A 8 3.24 -13.94 9.13
N ALA A 9 4.01 -14.87 8.57
CA ALA A 9 4.60 -14.75 7.24
C ALA A 9 3.63 -15.21 6.15
N GLY A 10 3.05 -14.26 5.43
CA GLY A 10 2.14 -14.46 4.30
C GLY A 10 0.67 -14.43 4.71
N GLY A 11 -0.12 -13.63 4.01
CA GLY A 11 -1.56 -13.44 4.26
C GLY A 11 -2.46 -14.46 3.55
N GLY A 12 -2.03 -15.72 3.39
CA GLY A 12 -2.88 -16.74 2.78
C GLY A 12 -4.16 -17.02 3.60
N HIS A 13 -5.11 -17.77 3.02
CA HIS A 13 -6.42 -18.05 3.63
C HIS A 13 -6.39 -18.47 5.11
N THR A 14 -5.38 -19.25 5.54
CA THR A 14 -5.27 -19.65 6.95
C THR A 14 -5.08 -18.46 7.88
N HIS A 15 -4.08 -17.61 7.65
CA HIS A 15 -3.84 -16.41 8.46
C HIS A 15 -4.96 -15.39 8.34
N ALA A 16 -5.52 -15.18 7.14
CA ALA A 16 -6.69 -14.30 7.00
C ALA A 16 -7.85 -14.73 7.91
N LEU A 17 -8.14 -16.04 7.99
CA LEU A 17 -9.17 -16.55 8.89
C LEU A 17 -8.77 -16.52 10.38
N VAL A 18 -7.47 -16.62 10.70
CA VAL A 18 -6.98 -16.41 12.07
C VAL A 18 -7.16 -14.96 12.50
N LEU A 19 -6.80 -14.01 11.64
CA LEU A 19 -7.02 -12.57 11.89
C LEU A 19 -8.51 -12.26 12.03
N LEU A 20 -9.36 -12.80 11.15
CA LEU A 20 -10.81 -12.67 11.28
C LEU A 20 -11.32 -13.19 12.63
N ARG A 21 -10.83 -14.35 13.08
CA ARG A 21 -11.18 -14.89 14.39
C ARG A 21 -10.76 -13.95 15.53
N TRP A 22 -9.58 -13.35 15.46
CA TRP A 22 -9.12 -12.41 16.48
C TRP A 22 -9.85 -11.07 16.43
N ALA A 23 -10.20 -10.56 15.26
CA ALA A 23 -11.04 -9.38 15.12
C ALA A 23 -12.43 -9.60 15.72
N MET A 24 -13.05 -10.77 15.49
CA MET A 24 -14.36 -11.11 16.07
C MET A 24 -14.29 -11.45 17.56
N TYR A 25 -13.16 -11.99 18.02
CA TYR A 25 -12.98 -12.45 19.40
C TYR A 25 -11.61 -12.02 19.94
N PRO A 26 -11.39 -10.72 20.26
CA PRO A 26 -10.09 -10.20 20.64
C PRO A 26 -9.44 -10.90 21.84
N LYS A 27 -10.25 -11.38 22.80
CA LYS A 27 -9.79 -12.14 23.98
C LYS A 27 -9.10 -13.47 23.65
N LEU A 28 -9.27 -14.00 22.43
CA LEU A 28 -8.65 -15.24 21.96
C LEU A 28 -7.32 -14.99 21.24
N LYS A 29 -6.96 -13.72 21.01
CA LYS A 29 -5.68 -13.36 20.43
C LYS A 29 -4.56 -13.62 21.44
N PRO A 30 -3.42 -14.19 21.01
CA PRO A 30 -2.22 -14.23 21.83
C PRO A 30 -1.84 -12.83 22.35
N ALA A 31 -1.35 -12.78 23.58
CA ALA A 31 -0.73 -11.57 24.11
C ALA A 31 0.63 -11.33 23.44
N GLY A 32 1.09 -10.08 23.43
CA GLY A 32 2.37 -9.69 22.86
C GLY A 32 2.24 -9.09 21.45
N MET A 33 3.39 -8.77 20.85
CA MET A 33 3.43 -8.12 19.55
C MET A 33 3.16 -9.15 18.45
N ILE A 34 2.24 -8.83 17.54
CA ILE A 34 1.94 -9.67 16.39
C ILE A 34 2.09 -8.85 15.11
N THR A 35 2.77 -9.42 14.12
CA THR A 35 3.00 -8.77 12.82
C THR A 35 2.66 -9.69 11.66
N LEU A 36 1.76 -9.25 10.78
CA LEU A 36 1.53 -9.88 9.48
C LEU A 36 2.46 -9.25 8.44
N VAL A 37 3.27 -10.08 7.79
CA VAL A 37 4.09 -9.68 6.64
C VAL A 37 3.49 -10.28 5.38
N ASN A 38 3.15 -9.45 4.39
CA ASN A 38 2.68 -9.93 3.10
C ASN A 38 3.12 -9.03 1.95
N LYS A 39 3.36 -9.63 0.78
CA LYS A 39 3.82 -8.92 -0.43
C LYS A 39 2.77 -8.01 -1.10
N SER A 40 1.57 -7.95 -0.54
CA SER A 40 0.41 -7.20 -1.04
C SER A 40 -0.48 -6.86 0.16
N SER A 41 -1.13 -5.71 0.16
CA SER A 41 -2.16 -5.34 1.14
C SER A 41 -3.40 -6.24 1.09
N THR A 42 -3.56 -6.99 0.01
CA THR A 42 -4.71 -7.88 -0.21
C THR A 42 -4.27 -9.31 -0.54
N THR A 43 -5.19 -10.25 -0.31
CA THR A 43 -5.10 -11.60 -0.88
C THR A 43 -6.34 -11.92 -1.71
N ILE A 44 -6.15 -12.63 -2.82
CA ILE A 44 -7.24 -13.09 -3.69
C ILE A 44 -7.84 -14.38 -3.13
N TYR A 45 -9.17 -14.43 -2.99
CA TYR A 45 -9.89 -15.67 -2.77
C TYR A 45 -9.94 -16.49 -4.07
N SER A 46 -8.95 -17.37 -4.22
CA SER A 46 -8.73 -18.14 -5.45
C SER A 46 -9.92 -18.99 -5.94
N GLY A 47 -10.88 -19.33 -5.06
CA GLY A 47 -12.07 -20.09 -5.41
C GLY A 47 -13.01 -19.36 -6.37
N MET A 48 -13.02 -18.02 -6.34
CA MET A 48 -13.85 -17.17 -7.22
C MET A 48 -13.10 -16.61 -8.43
N PHE A 49 -11.78 -16.78 -8.52
CA PHE A 49 -10.99 -16.26 -9.63
C PHE A 49 -11.47 -16.73 -11.02
N PRO A 50 -11.88 -17.99 -11.23
CA PRO A 50 -12.48 -18.39 -12.50
C PRO A 50 -13.77 -17.62 -12.84
N GLY A 51 -14.53 -17.20 -11.83
CA GLY A 51 -15.71 -16.34 -12.01
C GLY A 51 -15.34 -14.94 -12.50
N VAL A 52 -14.25 -14.36 -12.00
CA VAL A 52 -13.70 -13.09 -12.50
C VAL A 52 -13.27 -13.21 -13.96
N VAL A 53 -12.53 -14.27 -14.30
CA VAL A 53 -12.14 -14.56 -15.70
C VAL A 53 -13.38 -14.67 -16.59
N ALA A 54 -14.44 -15.31 -16.10
CA ALA A 54 -15.70 -15.47 -16.82
C ALA A 54 -16.57 -14.19 -16.89
N GLY A 55 -16.12 -13.07 -16.31
CA GLY A 55 -16.85 -11.80 -16.23
C GLY A 55 -18.05 -11.82 -15.27
N LYS A 56 -18.07 -12.76 -14.31
CA LYS A 56 -19.15 -12.89 -13.31
C LYS A 56 -18.98 -11.94 -12.12
N TYR A 57 -17.74 -11.63 -11.76
CA TYR A 57 -17.37 -10.77 -10.64
C TYR A 57 -16.27 -9.81 -11.11
N LYS A 58 -16.19 -8.62 -10.52
CA LYS A 58 -15.00 -7.78 -10.59
C LYS A 58 -13.90 -8.38 -9.70
N ILE A 59 -12.64 -8.07 -10.01
CA ILE A 59 -11.51 -8.56 -9.22
C ILE A 59 -11.59 -8.08 -7.76
N ASP A 60 -12.07 -6.84 -7.54
CA ASP A 60 -12.18 -6.23 -6.22
C ASP A 60 -13.17 -6.97 -5.29
N GLU A 61 -14.19 -7.62 -5.86
CA GLU A 61 -15.20 -8.38 -5.10
C GLU A 61 -14.65 -9.68 -4.49
N ILE A 62 -13.43 -10.09 -4.88
CA ILE A 62 -12.81 -11.33 -4.39
C ILE A 62 -11.52 -11.08 -3.61
N LEU A 63 -11.20 -9.81 -3.32
CA LEU A 63 -10.07 -9.40 -2.51
C LEU A 63 -10.44 -9.43 -1.03
N ILE A 64 -9.52 -9.95 -0.22
CA ILE A 64 -9.55 -9.81 1.23
C ILE A 64 -8.50 -8.75 1.58
N ASP A 65 -8.95 -7.64 2.17
CA ASP A 65 -8.08 -6.58 2.69
C ASP A 65 -7.37 -7.07 3.95
N LEU A 66 -6.09 -7.41 3.83
CA LEU A 66 -5.29 -7.92 4.93
C LEU A 66 -4.85 -6.80 5.88
N ARG A 67 -4.70 -5.57 5.39
CA ARG A 67 -4.25 -4.44 6.22
C ARG A 67 -5.36 -4.05 7.18
N ASN A 68 -6.57 -3.84 6.68
CA ASN A 68 -7.73 -3.53 7.51
C ASN A 68 -8.05 -4.68 8.48
N LEU A 69 -8.01 -5.92 7.97
CA LEU A 69 -8.24 -7.11 8.80
C LEU A 69 -7.19 -7.28 9.91
N ALA A 70 -5.91 -7.00 9.63
CA ALA A 70 -4.86 -7.01 10.64
C ALA A 70 -5.07 -5.89 11.67
N SER A 71 -5.40 -4.67 11.23
CA SER A 71 -5.69 -3.55 12.11
C SER A 71 -6.79 -3.88 13.12
N LYS A 72 -7.93 -4.41 12.64
CA LYS A 72 -9.06 -4.80 13.49
C LYS A 72 -8.77 -6.00 14.39
N ALA A 73 -7.76 -6.80 14.06
CA ALA A 73 -7.26 -7.86 14.91
C ALA A 73 -6.18 -7.38 15.90
N GLY A 74 -5.84 -6.09 15.97
CA GLY A 74 -4.74 -5.59 16.80
C GLY A 74 -3.35 -6.08 16.35
N VAL A 75 -3.17 -6.32 15.04
CA VAL A 75 -1.97 -6.89 14.43
C VAL A 75 -1.30 -5.85 13.52
N SER A 76 0.01 -5.68 13.65
CA SER A 76 0.78 -4.82 12.75
C SER A 76 0.82 -5.41 11.33
N PHE A 77 0.72 -4.58 10.30
CA PHE A 77 0.78 -5.03 8.91
C PHE A 77 1.99 -4.43 8.20
N ILE A 78 2.83 -5.30 7.66
CA ILE A 78 4.03 -4.94 6.90
C ILE A 78 3.86 -5.40 5.45
N HIS A 79 3.93 -4.43 4.54
CA HIS A 79 3.88 -4.66 3.10
C HIS A 79 5.32 -4.93 2.59
N ALA A 80 5.70 -6.20 2.51
CA ALA A 80 7.05 -6.60 2.08
C ALA A 80 7.07 -7.98 1.43
N GLU A 81 8.01 -8.19 0.50
CA GLU A 81 8.32 -9.51 -0.04
C GLU A 81 9.25 -10.28 0.90
N ILE A 82 8.91 -11.55 1.16
CA ILE A 82 9.69 -12.46 2.01
C ILE A 82 10.63 -13.26 1.12
N GLU A 83 11.92 -13.11 1.35
CA GLU A 83 12.98 -13.74 0.56
C GLU A 83 13.66 -14.90 1.27
N GLY A 84 13.46 -15.04 2.58
CA GLY A 84 14.12 -16.08 3.33
C GLY A 84 13.82 -16.05 4.82
N ILE A 85 14.54 -16.92 5.53
CA ILE A 85 14.49 -17.07 6.98
C ILE A 85 15.90 -17.45 7.45
N ASP A 86 16.40 -16.77 8.45
CA ASP A 86 17.58 -17.19 9.21
C ASP A 86 17.11 -17.93 10.46
N LEU A 87 17.19 -19.26 10.41
CA LEU A 87 16.75 -20.14 11.50
C LEU A 87 17.63 -20.02 12.75
N LYS A 88 18.91 -19.63 12.60
CA LYS A 88 19.85 -19.52 13.73
C LYS A 88 19.61 -18.22 14.48
N LYS A 89 19.48 -17.12 13.75
CA LYS A 89 19.22 -15.80 14.33
C LYS A 89 17.75 -15.52 14.61
N LYS A 90 16.85 -16.42 14.19
CA LYS A 90 15.38 -16.27 14.27
C LYS A 90 14.89 -14.98 13.62
N LYS A 91 15.28 -14.80 12.35
CA LYS A 91 14.95 -13.60 11.57
C LYS A 91 14.23 -13.94 10.28
N LEU A 92 13.19 -13.18 9.95
CA LEU A 92 12.52 -13.23 8.66
C LEU A 92 13.18 -12.22 7.72
N LEU A 93 13.69 -12.71 6.58
CA LEU A 93 14.44 -11.89 5.63
C LEU A 93 13.48 -11.27 4.60
N LEU A 94 13.58 -9.96 4.42
CA LEU A 94 12.67 -9.16 3.60
C LEU A 94 13.43 -8.43 2.48
N ALA A 95 12.79 -8.28 1.32
CA ALA A 95 13.37 -7.55 0.20
C ALA A 95 13.40 -6.04 0.46
N GLY A 96 14.57 -5.41 0.26
CA GLY A 96 14.71 -3.95 0.24
C GLY A 96 14.50 -3.22 1.58
N ARG A 97 14.51 -3.96 2.70
CA ARG A 97 14.33 -3.42 4.05
C ARG A 97 14.98 -4.34 5.09
N PRO A 98 15.14 -3.89 6.34
CA PRO A 98 15.64 -4.74 7.41
C PRO A 98 14.78 -5.99 7.63
N GLU A 99 15.45 -7.05 8.04
CA GLU A 99 14.88 -8.27 8.58
C GLU A 99 14.06 -8.02 9.85
N ILE A 100 13.16 -8.94 10.18
CA ILE A 100 12.32 -8.89 11.40
C ILE A 100 12.70 -10.05 12.30
N GLU A 101 13.05 -9.75 13.55
CA GLU A 101 13.26 -10.77 14.59
C GLU A 101 11.93 -11.41 14.99
N TYR A 102 11.92 -12.70 15.31
CA TYR A 102 10.71 -13.37 15.79
C TYR A 102 11.00 -14.28 16.99
N SER A 103 10.06 -14.30 17.93
CA SER A 103 10.01 -15.34 18.97
C SER A 103 9.26 -16.56 18.46
N LEU A 104 8.19 -16.32 17.69
CA LEU A 104 7.35 -17.32 17.04
C LEU A 104 7.11 -16.92 15.58
N LEU A 105 7.12 -17.88 14.67
CA LEU A 105 6.83 -17.61 13.26
C LEU A 105 5.86 -18.64 12.69
N SER A 106 4.82 -18.17 12.02
CA SER A 106 3.90 -19.00 11.25
C SER A 106 4.03 -18.71 9.76
N LEU A 107 4.31 -19.75 8.95
CA LEU A 107 4.44 -19.66 7.50
C LEU A 107 3.11 -20.00 6.81
N ASN A 108 2.65 -19.08 5.95
CA ASN A 108 1.46 -19.22 5.11
C ASN A 108 1.60 -18.42 3.80
N ILE A 109 2.78 -18.50 3.20
CA ILE A 109 3.17 -17.73 2.01
C ILE A 109 2.57 -18.28 0.70
N GLY A 110 1.84 -19.40 0.76
CA GLY A 110 1.24 -20.04 -0.41
C GLY A 110 2.26 -20.80 -1.27
N THR A 111 2.06 -20.78 -2.60
CA THR A 111 2.87 -21.50 -3.59
C THR A 111 2.94 -20.74 -4.92
N LYS A 112 3.96 -21.04 -5.74
CA LYS A 112 4.12 -20.56 -7.12
C LYS A 112 3.60 -21.58 -8.13
N THR A 113 3.32 -21.16 -9.36
CA THR A 113 3.04 -22.09 -10.47
C THR A 113 4.30 -22.88 -10.83
N ASN A 114 4.15 -24.17 -11.13
CA ASN A 114 5.27 -25.03 -11.50
C ASN A 114 5.70 -24.86 -12.98
N LEU A 115 6.75 -24.09 -13.22
CA LEU A 115 7.25 -23.74 -14.55
C LEU A 115 8.25 -24.74 -15.18
N ASN A 116 8.12 -26.06 -14.96
CA ASN A 116 9.10 -27.08 -15.42
C ASN A 116 9.85 -26.72 -16.74
N ALA A 117 11.17 -26.56 -16.61
CA ALA A 117 12.08 -25.87 -17.53
C ALA A 117 12.26 -26.48 -18.93
N LYS A 118 11.77 -27.70 -19.19
CA LYS A 118 11.90 -28.34 -20.51
C LYS A 118 10.88 -27.85 -21.55
N SER A 119 10.05 -26.86 -21.21
CA SER A 119 8.88 -26.49 -22.03
C SER A 119 8.98 -25.11 -22.69
N PHE A 120 10.01 -24.31 -22.40
CA PHE A 120 10.05 -22.90 -22.81
C PHE A 120 11.47 -22.43 -23.14
N ASN A 121 11.63 -21.75 -24.29
CA ASN A 121 12.84 -21.00 -24.59
C ASN A 121 12.77 -19.65 -23.87
N ARG A 122 13.92 -19.17 -23.37
CA ARG A 122 14.04 -18.02 -22.46
C ARG A 122 13.60 -16.66 -23.03
N GLY A 123 13.21 -16.57 -24.31
CA GLY A 123 12.79 -15.33 -24.99
C GLY A 123 11.30 -14.97 -24.85
N ASP A 124 10.46 -15.83 -24.27
CA ASP A 124 8.99 -15.80 -24.46
C ASP A 124 8.19 -15.23 -23.26
N LYS A 125 8.77 -14.34 -22.46
CA LYS A 125 8.10 -13.84 -21.23
C LYS A 125 6.80 -13.07 -21.51
N ASP A 126 6.68 -12.44 -22.68
CA ASP A 126 5.50 -11.64 -23.05
C ASP A 126 4.35 -12.49 -23.63
N LEU A 127 4.57 -13.80 -23.85
CA LEU A 127 3.56 -14.70 -24.44
C LEU A 127 3.18 -15.86 -23.54
N ALA A 128 3.85 -16.09 -22.41
CA ALA A 128 3.53 -17.19 -21.49
C ALA A 128 3.55 -16.76 -20.02
N VAL A 129 2.36 -16.61 -19.43
CA VAL A 129 2.18 -16.10 -18.06
C VAL A 129 1.69 -17.22 -17.13
N PRO A 130 2.27 -17.41 -15.92
CA PRO A 130 1.74 -18.33 -14.93
C PRO A 130 0.41 -17.84 -14.35
N ILE A 131 -0.49 -18.77 -14.01
CA ILE A 131 -1.76 -18.45 -13.34
C ILE A 131 -1.59 -17.79 -11.96
N LYS A 132 -0.47 -18.06 -11.29
CA LYS A 132 -0.08 -17.43 -10.03
C LYS A 132 1.24 -16.69 -10.24
N PRO A 133 1.37 -15.45 -9.77
CA PRO A 133 0.35 -14.66 -9.06
C PRO A 133 -0.84 -14.24 -9.95
N PHE A 134 -2.04 -14.19 -9.32
CA PHE A 134 -3.31 -14.10 -10.05
C PHE A 134 -3.53 -12.74 -10.72
N TYR A 135 -3.04 -11.65 -10.11
CA TYR A 135 -3.24 -10.31 -10.63
C TYR A 135 -2.55 -10.10 -11.99
N GLU A 136 -1.32 -10.59 -12.10
CA GLU A 136 -0.50 -10.58 -13.31
C GLU A 136 -1.13 -11.44 -14.40
N SER A 137 -1.64 -12.62 -14.02
CA SER A 137 -2.38 -13.47 -14.95
C SER A 137 -3.69 -12.84 -15.42
N TYR A 138 -4.36 -12.07 -14.56
CA TYR A 138 -5.61 -11.37 -14.89
C TYR A 138 -5.36 -10.19 -15.81
N LYS A 139 -4.32 -9.39 -15.57
CA LYS A 139 -3.87 -8.32 -16.47
C LYS A 139 -3.59 -8.88 -17.87
N PHE A 140 -2.83 -9.98 -17.94
CA PHE A 140 -2.58 -10.65 -19.21
C PHE A 140 -3.86 -11.13 -19.92
N ILE A 141 -4.87 -11.61 -19.18
CA ILE A 141 -6.16 -11.98 -19.77
C ILE A 141 -6.92 -10.75 -20.28
N ILE A 142 -6.92 -9.63 -19.54
CA ILE A 142 -7.57 -8.38 -19.98
C ILE A 142 -6.92 -7.83 -21.25
N ASP A 143 -5.58 -7.80 -21.32
CA ASP A 143 -4.85 -7.33 -22.49
C ASP A 143 -5.19 -8.13 -23.76
N GLN A 144 -5.69 -9.36 -23.58
CA GLN A 144 -6.08 -10.28 -24.64
C GLN A 144 -7.56 -10.17 -25.05
N ASP A 145 -8.35 -9.33 -24.38
CA ASP A 145 -9.77 -9.10 -24.71
C ASP A 145 -9.99 -8.41 -26.04
N ILE A 146 -8.99 -7.71 -26.57
CA ILE A 146 -9.03 -7.12 -27.91
C ILE A 146 -9.34 -8.16 -29.00
N HIS A 147 -9.04 -9.44 -28.74
CA HIS A 147 -9.28 -10.57 -29.65
C HIS A 147 -10.52 -11.42 -29.28
N LYS A 148 -11.36 -10.97 -28.34
CA LYS A 148 -12.47 -11.80 -27.80
C LYS A 148 -13.46 -12.29 -28.86
N ASP A 149 -13.71 -11.45 -29.88
CA ASP A 149 -14.67 -11.66 -30.95
C ASP A 149 -14.01 -12.00 -32.30
N ASP A 150 -12.70 -12.22 -32.31
CA ASP A 150 -11.92 -12.54 -33.51
C ASP A 150 -11.61 -14.04 -33.58
N SER A 151 -12.24 -14.73 -34.53
CA SER A 151 -12.00 -16.15 -34.79
C SER A 151 -10.71 -16.42 -35.58
N SER A 152 -10.15 -15.39 -36.22
CA SER A 152 -8.87 -15.45 -36.95
C SER A 152 -7.66 -15.18 -36.07
N ALA A 153 -7.87 -14.59 -34.89
CA ALA A 153 -6.83 -14.36 -33.90
C ALA A 153 -6.10 -15.66 -33.52
N LYS A 154 -4.82 -15.51 -33.18
CA LYS A 154 -4.01 -16.63 -32.68
C LYS A 154 -4.72 -17.31 -31.50
N PRO A 155 -4.77 -18.66 -31.48
CA PRO A 155 -5.36 -19.40 -30.39
C PRO A 155 -4.76 -19.02 -29.03
N PHE A 156 -5.59 -18.98 -28.00
CA PHE A 156 -5.10 -18.82 -26.64
C PHE A 156 -4.88 -20.20 -26.00
N VAL A 157 -3.68 -20.44 -25.48
CA VAL A 157 -3.27 -21.75 -24.97
C VAL A 157 -3.35 -21.78 -23.45
N ILE A 158 -3.92 -22.86 -22.90
CA ILE A 158 -3.88 -23.16 -21.47
C ILE A 158 -3.07 -24.43 -21.28
N ILE A 159 -2.00 -24.36 -20.50
CA ILE A 159 -1.16 -25.52 -20.23
C ILE A 159 -1.51 -26.10 -18.86
N GLY A 160 -2.09 -27.30 -18.86
CA GLY A 160 -2.40 -28.06 -17.65
C GLY A 160 -3.89 -28.37 -17.51
N SER A 161 -4.22 -29.66 -17.49
CA SER A 161 -5.59 -30.19 -17.31
C SER A 161 -5.90 -30.63 -15.88
N GLY A 162 -5.39 -29.88 -14.90
CA GLY A 162 -5.92 -29.94 -13.53
C GLY A 162 -7.28 -29.25 -13.44
N PHE A 163 -7.98 -29.43 -12.32
CA PHE A 163 -9.30 -28.79 -12.09
C PHE A 163 -9.27 -27.28 -12.38
N ALA A 164 -8.30 -26.55 -11.81
CA ALA A 164 -8.16 -25.12 -12.04
C ALA A 164 -7.92 -24.76 -13.52
N GLY A 165 -7.05 -25.48 -14.24
CA GLY A 165 -6.79 -25.20 -15.65
C GLY A 165 -8.00 -25.47 -16.56
N MET A 166 -8.79 -26.50 -16.24
CA MET A 166 -10.01 -26.83 -16.98
C MET A 166 -11.13 -25.83 -16.69
N GLU A 167 -11.29 -25.41 -15.44
CA GLU A 167 -12.26 -24.39 -15.04
C GLU A 167 -11.94 -23.05 -15.71
N ILE A 168 -10.66 -22.64 -15.73
CA ILE A 168 -10.21 -21.45 -16.47
C ILE A 168 -10.52 -21.56 -17.97
N ALA A 169 -10.38 -22.75 -18.57
CA ALA A 169 -10.73 -22.94 -19.98
C ALA A 169 -12.22 -22.68 -20.26
N PHE A 170 -13.11 -23.18 -19.38
CA PHE A 170 -14.54 -22.89 -19.49
C PHE A 170 -14.84 -21.41 -19.23
N SER A 171 -14.18 -20.78 -18.26
CA SER A 171 -14.32 -19.35 -17.98
C SER A 171 -13.89 -18.48 -19.17
N LEU A 172 -12.76 -18.80 -19.80
CA LEU A 172 -12.28 -18.09 -20.98
C LEU A 172 -13.19 -18.28 -22.19
N ARG A 173 -13.80 -19.46 -22.37
CA ARG A 173 -14.80 -19.64 -23.43
C ARG A 173 -16.01 -18.71 -23.25
N LYS A 174 -16.43 -18.46 -22.00
CA LYS A 174 -17.49 -17.46 -21.74
C LYS A 174 -17.02 -16.04 -22.02
N ARG A 175 -15.78 -15.69 -21.64
CA ARG A 175 -15.19 -14.35 -21.88
C ARG A 175 -14.92 -14.07 -23.36
N TRP A 176 -14.47 -15.07 -24.11
CA TRP A 176 -14.08 -15.00 -25.51
C TRP A 176 -14.92 -15.97 -26.35
N PRO A 177 -16.12 -15.56 -26.77
CA PRO A 177 -17.07 -16.44 -27.43
C PRO A 177 -16.55 -17.03 -28.75
N LYS A 178 -15.77 -16.26 -29.52
CA LYS A 178 -15.32 -16.62 -30.88
C LYS A 178 -13.86 -17.04 -30.95
N ARG A 179 -13.01 -16.56 -30.05
CA ARG A 179 -11.56 -16.85 -30.07
C ARG A 179 -11.27 -18.35 -29.93
N SER A 180 -10.29 -18.86 -30.65
CA SER A 180 -9.83 -20.25 -30.50
C SER A 180 -9.13 -20.46 -29.15
N ILE A 181 -9.47 -21.55 -28.45
CA ILE A 181 -8.91 -21.90 -27.13
C ILE A 181 -8.36 -23.32 -27.18
N LEU A 182 -7.08 -23.47 -26.85
CA LEU A 182 -6.35 -24.75 -26.83
C LEU A 182 -6.00 -25.16 -25.40
N LEU A 183 -6.54 -26.29 -24.94
CA LEU A 183 -6.15 -26.92 -23.67
C LEU A 183 -5.07 -27.98 -23.90
N LYS A 184 -3.83 -27.64 -23.54
CA LYS A 184 -2.70 -28.58 -23.61
C LYS A 184 -2.66 -29.48 -22.38
N ILE A 185 -2.62 -30.79 -22.63
CA ILE A 185 -2.56 -31.81 -21.59
C ILE A 185 -1.25 -32.57 -21.61
N LYS A 186 -0.81 -33.05 -20.45
CA LYS A 186 0.39 -33.90 -20.35
C LYS A 186 0.18 -35.18 -21.16
N SER A 187 1.18 -35.60 -21.93
CA SER A 187 1.16 -36.88 -22.65
C SER A 187 0.79 -38.04 -21.71
N GLY A 188 -0.09 -38.92 -22.17
CA GLY A 188 -0.61 -40.06 -21.40
C GLY A 188 -1.68 -39.74 -20.35
N ARG A 189 -1.99 -38.46 -20.06
CA ARG A 189 -3.05 -38.09 -19.10
C ARG A 189 -4.43 -38.29 -19.73
N LYS A 190 -5.25 -39.17 -19.13
CA LYS A 190 -6.64 -39.39 -19.53
C LYS A 190 -7.58 -38.39 -18.83
N ILE A 191 -8.42 -37.70 -19.60
CA ILE A 191 -9.55 -36.92 -19.09
C ILE A 191 -10.79 -37.82 -19.02
N LYS A 192 -11.59 -37.70 -17.96
CA LYS A 192 -12.86 -38.43 -17.84
C LYS A 192 -13.76 -38.14 -19.05
N LYS A 193 -14.36 -39.19 -19.63
CA LYS A 193 -15.17 -39.12 -20.88
C LYS A 193 -16.23 -38.00 -20.84
N ASN A 194 -16.94 -37.85 -19.72
CA ASN A 194 -17.98 -36.83 -19.59
C ASN A 194 -17.42 -35.39 -19.63
N LEU A 195 -16.30 -35.15 -18.97
CA LEU A 195 -15.63 -33.84 -18.97
C LEU A 195 -15.07 -33.51 -20.36
N LEU A 196 -14.51 -34.51 -21.05
CA LEU A 196 -14.05 -34.39 -22.43
C LEU A 196 -15.20 -34.00 -23.39
N ARG A 197 -16.39 -34.61 -23.23
CA ARG A 197 -17.58 -34.24 -24.01
C ARG A 197 -17.97 -32.77 -23.80
N ASN A 198 -17.91 -32.27 -22.57
CA ASN A 198 -18.25 -30.88 -22.26
C ASN A 198 -17.24 -29.88 -22.80
N LEU A 199 -15.92 -30.19 -22.76
CA LEU A 199 -14.90 -29.36 -23.40
C LEU A 199 -15.13 -29.25 -24.91
N LYS A 200 -15.36 -30.39 -25.58
CA LYS A 200 -15.66 -30.41 -27.03
C LYS A 200 -16.94 -29.67 -27.37
N ALA A 201 -18.01 -29.84 -26.57
CA ALA A 201 -19.28 -29.14 -26.77
C ALA A 201 -19.16 -27.61 -26.63
N GLN A 202 -18.07 -27.12 -26.06
CA GLN A 202 -17.74 -25.70 -25.93
C GLN A 202 -16.65 -25.23 -26.89
N ASN A 203 -16.32 -26.03 -27.91
CA ASN A 203 -15.27 -25.71 -28.88
C ASN A 203 -13.92 -25.39 -28.20
N ILE A 204 -13.59 -26.09 -27.12
CA ILE A 204 -12.26 -26.05 -26.50
C ILE A 204 -11.47 -27.22 -27.07
N GLU A 205 -10.48 -26.92 -27.90
CA GLU A 205 -9.64 -27.92 -28.55
C GLU A 205 -8.60 -28.46 -27.57
N ILE A 206 -8.28 -29.76 -27.67
CA ILE A 206 -7.38 -30.44 -26.74
C ILE A 206 -6.20 -30.98 -27.52
N THR A 207 -5.00 -30.65 -27.06
CA THR A 207 -3.76 -31.11 -27.69
C THR A 207 -2.80 -31.73 -26.68
N GLN A 208 -2.03 -32.70 -27.14
CA GLN A 208 -0.88 -33.27 -26.41
C GLN A 208 0.46 -32.78 -26.98
N LYS A 209 0.43 -32.17 -28.18
CA LYS A 209 1.63 -31.63 -28.83
C LYS A 209 1.97 -30.27 -28.24
N ASN A 210 3.26 -29.93 -28.24
CA ASN A 210 3.65 -28.54 -28.04
C ASN A 210 3.18 -27.75 -29.27
N PRO A 211 2.49 -26.61 -29.10
CA PRO A 211 2.20 -25.75 -30.24
C PRO A 211 3.52 -25.34 -30.91
N SER A 212 3.57 -25.44 -32.23
CA SER A 212 4.76 -25.12 -33.06
C SER A 212 4.98 -23.62 -33.22
N ILE A 213 3.99 -22.81 -32.89
CA ILE A 213 4.00 -21.34 -32.97
C ILE A 213 3.83 -20.76 -31.56
N LEU A 214 4.48 -19.63 -31.32
CA LEU A 214 4.32 -18.81 -30.13
C LEU A 214 2.91 -18.22 -30.05
N TYR A 215 2.09 -18.85 -29.22
CA TYR A 215 0.72 -18.41 -28.90
C TYR A 215 0.67 -17.81 -27.49
N PRO A 216 -0.22 -16.83 -27.25
CA PRO A 216 -0.47 -16.34 -25.90
C PRO A 216 -0.95 -17.50 -25.02
N THR A 217 -0.26 -17.68 -23.90
CA THR A 217 -0.29 -18.91 -23.11
C THR A 217 -0.46 -18.60 -21.63
N LEU A 218 -1.38 -19.32 -20.99
CA LEU A 218 -1.58 -19.32 -19.54
C LEU A 218 -1.15 -20.66 -18.95
N ILE A 219 -0.24 -20.63 -17.98
CA ILE A 219 0.36 -21.83 -17.40
C ILE A 219 -0.36 -22.22 -16.09
N CYS A 220 -1.01 -23.38 -16.11
CA CYS A 220 -1.82 -23.96 -15.03
C CYS A 220 -1.29 -25.35 -14.59
N THR A 221 0.04 -25.53 -14.56
CA THR A 221 0.75 -26.80 -14.39
C THR A 221 0.90 -27.29 -12.93
N GLY A 222 0.03 -26.81 -12.04
CA GLY A 222 0.05 -27.13 -10.61
C GLY A 222 1.02 -26.25 -9.80
N ASN A 223 1.11 -26.54 -8.51
CA ASN A 223 1.83 -25.71 -7.54
C ASN A 223 3.25 -26.25 -7.27
N LYS A 224 4.19 -25.33 -7.04
CA LYS A 224 5.56 -25.54 -6.58
C LYS A 224 5.84 -24.60 -5.40
N SER A 225 6.66 -25.05 -4.45
CA SER A 225 7.14 -24.17 -3.38
C SER A 225 8.05 -23.05 -3.90
N PHE A 226 8.20 -21.99 -3.09
CA PHE A 226 9.18 -20.92 -3.33
C PHE A 226 10.60 -21.47 -3.23
N ASP A 227 11.52 -20.96 -4.04
CA ASP A 227 12.87 -21.51 -4.10
C ASP A 227 13.66 -21.24 -2.81
N TRP A 228 13.43 -20.11 -2.13
CA TRP A 228 14.08 -19.82 -0.85
C TRP A 228 13.72 -20.82 0.26
N ILE A 229 12.50 -21.41 0.26
CA ILE A 229 12.14 -22.45 1.24
C ILE A 229 13.09 -23.63 1.13
N LYS A 230 13.51 -24.00 -0.09
CA LYS A 230 14.46 -25.11 -0.27
C LYS A 230 15.83 -24.79 0.28
N ASN A 231 16.23 -23.52 0.22
CA ASN A 231 17.53 -23.05 0.68
C ASN A 231 17.55 -22.72 2.18
N SER A 232 16.37 -22.68 2.83
CA SER A 232 16.23 -22.29 4.23
C SER A 232 16.71 -23.31 5.27
N GLY A 233 16.91 -24.57 4.87
CA GLY A 233 17.19 -25.66 5.82
C GLY A 233 15.96 -26.20 6.56
N LEU A 234 14.75 -25.71 6.25
CA LEU A 234 13.50 -26.27 6.77
C LEU A 234 13.28 -27.72 6.28
N PRO A 235 12.68 -28.59 7.11
CA PRO A 235 12.33 -29.94 6.69
C PRO A 235 11.22 -29.86 5.63
N ILE A 236 11.46 -30.39 4.42
CA ILE A 236 10.53 -30.29 3.29
C ILE A 236 10.18 -31.64 2.67
N ASP A 237 8.99 -31.73 2.06
CA ASP A 237 8.58 -32.87 1.25
C ASP A 237 9.17 -32.82 -0.18
N LYS A 238 8.91 -33.86 -0.98
CA LYS A 238 9.36 -33.94 -2.40
C LYS A 238 8.86 -32.80 -3.30
N LYS A 239 7.85 -32.04 -2.87
CA LYS A 239 7.28 -30.88 -3.59
C LYS A 239 7.79 -29.54 -3.04
N GLY A 240 8.64 -29.58 -2.02
CA GLY A 240 9.21 -28.41 -1.35
C GLY A 240 8.33 -27.79 -0.28
N ARG A 241 7.28 -28.48 0.18
CA ARG A 241 6.41 -27.99 1.27
C ARG A 241 7.01 -28.31 2.62
N VAL A 242 6.89 -27.40 3.57
CA VAL A 242 7.41 -27.53 4.92
C VAL A 242 6.67 -28.63 5.67
N LEU A 243 7.41 -29.57 6.24
CA LEU A 243 6.89 -30.70 6.99
C LEU A 243 6.55 -30.28 8.42
N THR A 244 5.34 -30.64 8.86
CA THR A 244 4.84 -30.34 10.21
C THR A 244 4.39 -31.59 10.96
N LYS A 245 4.32 -31.46 12.29
CA LYS A 245 3.62 -32.36 13.20
C LYS A 245 2.10 -32.15 13.06
N LYS A 246 1.29 -33.00 13.72
CA LYS A 246 -0.18 -32.87 13.72
C LYS A 246 -0.70 -31.60 14.39
N ASN A 247 0.09 -31.01 15.29
CA ASN A 247 -0.20 -29.71 15.91
C ASN A 247 0.25 -28.51 15.06
N LEU A 248 0.64 -28.74 13.80
CA LEU A 248 1.09 -27.74 12.82
C LEU A 248 2.47 -27.10 13.07
N GLN A 249 3.17 -27.47 14.15
CA GLN A 249 4.56 -27.07 14.34
C GLN A 249 5.47 -27.74 13.31
N VAL A 250 6.46 -27.00 12.81
CA VAL A 250 7.50 -27.51 11.92
C VAL A 250 8.31 -28.58 12.67
N LEU A 251 8.72 -29.64 11.96
CA LEU A 251 9.54 -30.69 12.57
C LEU A 251 10.86 -30.08 13.08
N ASN A 252 11.24 -30.42 14.31
CA ASN A 252 12.47 -29.96 14.98
C ASN A 252 12.55 -28.45 15.30
N TYR A 253 11.51 -27.67 15.02
CA TYR A 253 11.45 -26.23 15.31
C TYR A 253 10.12 -25.91 16.03
N PRO A 254 10.06 -26.04 17.37
CA PRO A 254 8.84 -25.82 18.14
C PRO A 254 8.30 -24.37 18.06
N GLU A 255 9.16 -23.40 17.77
CA GLU A 255 8.82 -21.99 17.58
C GLU A 255 8.21 -21.68 16.20
N LEU A 256 8.22 -22.64 15.28
CA LEU A 256 7.77 -22.46 13.90
C LEU A 256 6.50 -23.25 13.60
N PHE A 257 5.58 -22.62 12.87
CA PHE A 257 4.39 -23.23 12.30
C PHE A 257 4.42 -23.13 10.77
N ALA A 258 3.81 -24.09 10.08
CA ALA A 258 3.59 -23.99 8.64
C ALA A 258 2.21 -24.51 8.24
N VAL A 259 1.46 -23.68 7.52
CA VAL A 259 0.05 -23.91 7.18
C VAL A 259 -0.24 -23.59 5.72
N GLY A 260 -1.51 -23.68 5.32
CA GLY A 260 -1.92 -23.41 3.95
C GLY A 260 -1.31 -24.39 2.95
N ASP A 261 -0.98 -23.88 1.76
CA ASP A 261 -0.37 -24.68 0.70
C ASP A 261 1.15 -24.87 0.89
N CYS A 262 1.79 -24.07 1.76
CA CYS A 262 3.23 -24.17 2.02
C CYS A 262 3.58 -25.24 3.06
N GLY A 263 2.66 -25.56 3.98
CA GLY A 263 2.84 -26.59 5.02
C GLY A 263 2.13 -27.92 4.69
N VAL A 264 2.70 -29.03 5.16
CA VAL A 264 2.08 -30.36 5.10
C VAL A 264 2.45 -31.21 6.31
N ILE A 265 1.44 -31.88 6.89
CA ILE A 265 1.66 -32.79 8.02
C ILE A 265 2.36 -34.04 7.51
N LYS A 266 3.51 -34.41 8.11
CA LYS A 266 4.36 -35.53 7.67
C LYS A 266 3.58 -36.83 7.47
N ASP A 267 2.72 -37.18 8.44
CA ASP A 267 1.97 -38.44 8.45
C ASP A 267 0.67 -38.38 7.64
N HIS A 268 0.32 -37.20 7.12
CA HIS A 268 -0.94 -36.93 6.42
C HIS A 268 -0.70 -36.13 5.14
N SER A 269 0.00 -36.76 4.20
CA SER A 269 0.22 -36.22 2.86
C SER A 269 -1.11 -35.97 2.15
N ARG A 270 -1.24 -34.79 1.55
CA ARG A 270 -2.43 -34.32 0.83
C ARG A 270 -2.02 -33.40 -0.32
N PRO A 271 -2.85 -33.24 -1.36
CA PRO A 271 -2.59 -32.21 -2.36
C PRO A 271 -2.75 -30.80 -1.76
N SER A 272 -2.13 -29.80 -2.39
CA SER A 272 -2.41 -28.39 -2.14
C SER A 272 -3.84 -28.06 -2.57
N SER A 273 -4.62 -27.41 -1.72
CA SER A 273 -5.97 -26.92 -2.04
C SER A 273 -6.44 -25.93 -0.99
N GLY A 274 -7.23 -24.95 -1.44
CA GLY A 274 -7.89 -23.97 -0.58
C GLY A 274 -8.69 -24.60 0.56
N VAL A 275 -9.30 -25.79 0.37
CA VAL A 275 -10.09 -26.44 1.42
C VAL A 275 -9.26 -26.77 2.66
N TRP A 276 -8.06 -27.31 2.49
CA TRP A 276 -7.21 -27.64 3.65
C TRP A 276 -6.58 -26.38 4.24
N ALA A 277 -6.28 -25.37 3.43
CA ALA A 277 -5.80 -24.07 3.91
C ALA A 277 -6.86 -23.35 4.78
N VAL A 278 -8.12 -23.38 4.37
CA VAL A 278 -9.23 -22.82 5.17
C VAL A 278 -9.39 -23.60 6.47
N ARG A 279 -9.35 -24.94 6.41
CA ARG A 279 -9.56 -25.80 7.58
C ARG A 279 -8.41 -25.80 8.59
N SER A 280 -7.19 -25.45 8.19
CA SER A 280 -6.07 -25.31 9.13
C SER A 280 -6.14 -24.05 10.00
N ALA A 281 -7.07 -23.12 9.73
CA ALA A 281 -7.15 -21.85 10.47
C ALA A 281 -7.54 -22.06 11.94
N LYS A 282 -8.61 -22.82 12.21
CA LYS A 282 -9.06 -23.08 13.56
C LYS A 282 -8.00 -23.83 14.41
N PRO A 283 -7.41 -24.95 13.93
CA PRO A 283 -6.33 -25.62 14.66
C PRO A 283 -5.12 -24.72 14.91
N LEU A 284 -4.72 -23.89 13.93
CA LEU A 284 -3.62 -22.96 14.12
C LEU A 284 -3.95 -21.92 15.21
N ALA A 285 -5.12 -21.29 15.13
CA ALA A 285 -5.53 -20.29 16.13
C ALA A 285 -5.55 -20.86 17.55
N ILE A 286 -6.12 -22.06 17.73
CA ILE A 286 -6.13 -22.75 19.03
C ILE A 286 -4.70 -23.01 19.50
N ASN A 287 -3.83 -23.52 18.64
CA ASN A 287 -2.46 -23.82 19.06
C ASN A 287 -1.63 -22.57 19.37
N LEU A 288 -1.84 -21.45 18.68
CA LEU A 288 -1.21 -20.17 19.02
C LEU A 288 -1.73 -19.65 20.38
N GLU A 289 -3.04 -19.79 20.64
CA GLU A 289 -3.65 -19.46 21.93
C GLU A 289 -3.09 -20.34 23.04
N CYS A 290 -3.07 -21.67 22.86
CA CYS A 290 -2.49 -22.61 23.82
C CYS A 290 -1.03 -22.30 24.11
N LEU A 291 -0.22 -22.03 23.08
CA LEU A 291 1.20 -21.74 23.24
C LEU A 291 1.43 -20.48 24.09
N SER A 292 0.68 -19.40 23.82
CA SER A 292 0.78 -18.16 24.61
C SER A 292 0.35 -18.32 26.07
N LYS A 293 -0.51 -19.31 26.37
CA LYS A 293 -0.95 -19.66 27.72
C LYS A 293 -0.09 -20.75 28.38
N GLY A 294 0.97 -21.24 27.73
CA GLY A 294 1.78 -22.36 28.21
C GLY A 294 1.03 -23.70 28.29
N LEU A 295 -0.06 -23.84 27.52
CA LEU A 295 -0.89 -25.03 27.48
C LEU A 295 -0.40 -26.03 26.43
N LYS A 296 -0.80 -27.30 26.60
CA LYS A 296 -0.51 -28.37 25.64
C LYS A 296 -1.21 -28.09 24.31
N LEU A 297 -0.47 -28.23 23.21
CA LEU A 297 -0.99 -28.04 21.86
C LEU A 297 -1.91 -29.20 21.44
N GLU A 298 -2.95 -28.87 20.68
CA GLU A 298 -3.90 -29.83 20.12
C GLU A 298 -3.38 -30.46 18.82
N GLU A 299 -3.63 -31.76 18.67
CA GLU A 299 -3.40 -32.46 17.41
C GLU A 299 -4.57 -32.28 16.45
N TRP A 300 -4.28 -31.97 15.19
CA TRP A 300 -5.28 -31.94 14.13
C TRP A 300 -5.03 -33.01 13.06
N LYS A 301 -6.09 -33.77 12.76
CA LYS A 301 -6.10 -34.75 11.67
C LYS A 301 -6.95 -34.22 10.51
N PRO A 302 -6.33 -33.75 9.41
CA PRO A 302 -7.09 -33.30 8.25
C PRO A 302 -7.81 -34.47 7.58
N GLN A 303 -8.99 -34.20 7.02
CA GLN A 303 -9.70 -35.17 6.18
C GLN A 303 -8.86 -35.59 4.96
N ARG A 304 -8.95 -36.86 4.57
CA ARG A 304 -8.21 -37.43 3.43
C ARG A 304 -8.72 -36.91 2.07
N LYS A 305 -10.04 -36.67 1.96
CA LYS A 305 -10.71 -36.23 0.73
C LYS A 305 -11.48 -34.94 1.01
N ALA A 306 -11.62 -34.10 0.00
CA ALA A 306 -12.43 -32.89 0.03
C ALA A 306 -13.39 -32.89 -1.16
N ILE A 307 -14.54 -32.25 -0.99
CA ILE A 307 -15.45 -31.95 -2.09
C ILE A 307 -14.81 -30.84 -2.93
N GLN A 308 -14.85 -31.01 -4.25
CA GLN A 308 -14.44 -30.00 -5.23
C GLN A 308 -15.60 -29.77 -6.20
N LEU A 309 -15.91 -28.50 -6.43
CA LEU A 309 -16.88 -28.07 -7.43
C LEU A 309 -16.10 -27.43 -8.58
N LEU A 310 -16.35 -27.89 -9.81
CA LEU A 310 -15.75 -27.33 -11.03
C LEU A 310 -16.85 -26.70 -11.86
N ASP A 311 -16.83 -25.38 -11.99
CA ASP A 311 -17.80 -24.65 -12.80
C ASP A 311 -17.52 -24.82 -14.31
N ILE A 312 -18.61 -24.93 -15.06
CA ILE A 312 -18.68 -24.91 -16.51
C ILE A 312 -19.48 -23.67 -16.89
N SER A 313 -18.75 -22.59 -17.12
CA SER A 313 -19.31 -21.38 -17.71
C SER A 313 -19.62 -21.62 -19.19
N SER A 314 -20.73 -21.08 -19.71
CA SER A 314 -21.13 -21.20 -21.12
C SER A 314 -21.67 -19.85 -21.63
N ILE A 315 -21.64 -19.65 -22.94
CA ILE A 315 -22.04 -18.40 -23.62
C ILE A 315 -23.56 -18.19 -23.55
N LYS A 316 -24.37 -19.25 -23.73
CA LYS A 316 -25.83 -19.16 -23.94
C LYS A 316 -26.67 -19.94 -22.93
N LYS A 317 -26.06 -20.58 -21.93
CA LYS A 317 -26.75 -21.44 -20.95
C LYS A 317 -26.38 -21.05 -19.54
N GLU A 318 -27.29 -21.30 -18.60
CA GLU A 318 -26.97 -21.24 -17.17
C GLU A 318 -25.70 -22.07 -16.88
N SER A 319 -24.87 -21.54 -15.97
CA SER A 319 -23.66 -22.23 -15.56
C SER A 319 -24.01 -23.54 -14.86
N LYS A 320 -23.25 -24.59 -15.14
CA LYS A 320 -23.39 -25.91 -14.51
C LYS A 320 -22.09 -26.25 -13.83
N ALA A 321 -22.11 -27.13 -12.82
CA ALA A 321 -20.88 -27.59 -12.19
C ALA A 321 -20.80 -29.11 -12.08
N PHE A 322 -19.57 -29.63 -12.11
CA PHE A 322 -19.27 -30.98 -11.64
C PHE A 322 -18.99 -30.95 -10.15
N ILE A 323 -19.45 -31.97 -9.44
CA ILE A 323 -18.99 -32.27 -8.08
C ILE A 323 -18.03 -33.44 -8.11
N SER A 324 -16.93 -33.35 -7.38
CA SER A 324 -15.95 -34.42 -7.25
C SER A 324 -15.62 -34.69 -5.79
N TRP A 325 -15.51 -35.98 -5.46
CA TRP A 325 -15.07 -36.46 -4.16
C TRP A 325 -14.08 -37.62 -4.37
N GLY A 326 -12.78 -37.30 -4.33
CA GLY A 326 -11.73 -38.23 -4.73
C GLY A 326 -11.85 -38.61 -6.22
N GLU A 327 -12.00 -39.89 -6.53
CA GLU A 327 -12.11 -40.38 -7.90
C GLU A 327 -13.54 -40.33 -8.46
N ILE A 328 -14.55 -40.09 -7.62
CA ILE A 328 -15.94 -40.00 -8.04
C ILE A 328 -16.19 -38.59 -8.58
N MET A 329 -16.88 -38.48 -9.72
CA MET A 329 -17.29 -37.21 -10.31
C MET A 329 -18.69 -37.34 -10.90
N ILE A 330 -19.58 -36.42 -10.53
CA ILE A 330 -20.99 -36.43 -10.90
C ILE A 330 -21.33 -35.05 -11.50
N GLY A 331 -22.22 -35.02 -12.50
CA GLY A 331 -22.70 -33.80 -13.15
C GLY A 331 -22.45 -33.76 -14.66
N PRO A 332 -22.54 -32.59 -15.30
CA PRO A 332 -22.70 -31.27 -14.67
C PRO A 332 -24.17 -30.90 -14.43
N PHE A 333 -24.47 -30.28 -13.29
CA PHE A 333 -25.82 -29.82 -12.92
C PHE A 333 -25.86 -28.33 -12.56
N GLY A 334 -26.98 -27.65 -12.84
CA GLY A 334 -27.14 -26.21 -12.57
C GLY A 334 -27.15 -25.86 -11.09
N PHE A 335 -27.85 -26.65 -10.26
CA PHE A 335 -27.91 -26.42 -8.81
C PHE A 335 -26.53 -26.52 -8.13
N LEU A 336 -25.58 -27.29 -8.69
CA LEU A 336 -24.22 -27.38 -8.16
C LEU A 336 -23.42 -26.10 -8.40
N SER A 337 -23.66 -25.40 -9.52
CA SER A 337 -23.03 -24.10 -9.78
C SER A 337 -23.59 -23.03 -8.85
N ARG A 338 -24.91 -23.04 -8.62
CA ARG A 338 -25.56 -22.19 -7.60
C ARG A 338 -25.02 -22.46 -6.20
N LEU A 339 -24.84 -23.74 -5.84
CA LEU A 339 -24.23 -24.13 -4.56
C LEU A 339 -22.79 -23.61 -4.42
N LYS A 340 -21.95 -23.75 -5.46
CA LYS A 340 -20.59 -23.21 -5.46
C LYS A 340 -20.59 -21.70 -5.22
N GLU A 341 -21.44 -20.98 -5.96
CA GLU A 341 -21.59 -19.55 -5.80
C GLU A 341 -22.03 -19.15 -4.39
N LEU A 342 -22.98 -19.88 -3.79
CA LEU A 342 -23.41 -19.64 -2.41
C LEU A 342 -22.25 -19.85 -1.42
N ILE A 343 -21.51 -20.95 -1.53
CA ILE A 343 -20.36 -21.25 -0.65
C ILE A 343 -19.29 -20.15 -0.76
N ASP A 344 -18.99 -19.74 -1.99
CA ASP A 344 -17.95 -18.75 -2.25
C ASP A 344 -18.34 -17.35 -1.79
N LYS A 345 -19.59 -16.92 -2.06
CA LYS A 345 -20.12 -15.65 -1.54
C LYS A 345 -20.19 -15.64 -0.01
N GLN A 346 -20.65 -16.74 0.61
CA GLN A 346 -20.63 -16.88 2.06
C GLN A 346 -19.22 -16.88 2.66
N PHE A 347 -18.20 -17.27 1.90
CA PHE A 347 -16.82 -17.21 2.36
C PHE A 347 -16.32 -15.76 2.37
N ILE A 348 -16.51 -15.02 1.28
CA ILE A 348 -16.10 -13.61 1.17
C ILE A 348 -16.88 -12.73 2.14
N SER A 349 -18.18 -12.93 2.28
CA SER A 349 -19.03 -12.10 3.16
C SER A 349 -18.58 -12.11 4.62
N LYS A 350 -17.84 -13.13 5.07
CA LYS A 350 -17.25 -13.17 6.41
C LYS A 350 -16.25 -12.04 6.67
N PHE A 351 -15.59 -11.58 5.61
CA PHE A 351 -14.63 -10.48 5.68
C PHE A 351 -15.31 -9.12 5.51
N ASP A 352 -16.56 -9.08 5.03
CA ASP A 352 -17.41 -7.89 5.03
C ASP A 352 -18.05 -7.65 6.40
N LEU A 353 -18.39 -8.69 7.18
CA LEU A 353 -18.88 -8.56 8.57
C LEU A 353 -17.97 -7.71 9.46
N VAL A 354 -16.68 -7.69 9.15
CA VAL A 354 -15.70 -6.88 9.86
C VAL A 354 -15.92 -5.38 9.60
N LYS A 355 -16.46 -4.99 8.43
CA LYS A 355 -16.84 -3.60 8.11
C LYS A 355 -18.05 -3.14 8.93
N ASP A 356 -18.99 -4.02 9.22
CA ASP A 356 -20.23 -3.70 9.94
C ASP A 356 -20.03 -3.58 11.47
N ILE A 357 -18.97 -4.18 12.04
CA ILE A 357 -18.63 -4.00 13.47
C ILE A 357 -18.41 -2.51 13.81
N ASP A 358 -17.91 -1.72 12.87
CA ASP A 358 -17.68 -0.28 13.07
C ASP A 358 -19.00 0.50 13.12
N SER A 359 -20.07 0.07 12.42
CA SER A 359 -21.35 0.79 12.40
C SER A 359 -22.20 0.58 13.64
N ASP A 360 -22.03 -0.54 14.33
CA ASP A 360 -22.75 -0.82 15.58
C ASP A 360 -21.99 -0.28 16.82
N MET A 361 -20.65 -0.17 16.76
CA MET A 361 -19.84 0.45 17.82
C MET A 361 -19.78 1.98 17.73
N SER A 362 -20.18 2.61 16.61
CA SER A 362 -20.21 4.06 16.43
C SER A 362 -21.40 4.76 17.12
N THR A 363 -21.97 4.16 18.17
CA THR A 363 -23.03 4.79 18.99
C THR A 363 -22.48 5.73 20.07
N GLU A 364 -21.15 5.78 20.26
CA GLU A 364 -20.49 6.85 21.01
C GLU A 364 -19.67 7.74 20.05
N GLU A 365 -20.02 9.02 19.97
CA GLU A 365 -19.42 10.07 19.12
C GLU A 365 -17.97 10.45 19.51
N GLU A 366 -17.05 9.48 19.65
CA GLU A 366 -15.63 9.83 19.66
C GLU A 366 -15.08 9.81 18.22
N MET A 367 -15.01 10.99 17.60
CA MET A 367 -14.31 11.16 16.32
C MET A 367 -12.89 10.56 16.43
N ILE A 368 -12.59 9.58 15.58
CA ILE A 368 -11.25 8.99 15.49
C ILE A 368 -10.25 10.11 15.21
N LYS A 369 -9.35 10.39 16.15
CA LYS A 369 -8.32 11.42 16.01
C LYS A 369 -7.34 11.01 14.91
N CYS A 370 -7.15 11.87 13.91
CA CYS A 370 -6.21 11.58 12.83
C CYS A 370 -4.76 11.59 13.34
N ARG A 371 -3.91 10.82 12.67
CA ARG A 371 -2.45 10.73 12.88
C ARG A 371 -1.70 11.54 11.82
N GLY A 372 -0.37 11.47 11.78
CA GLY A 372 0.42 12.28 10.85
C GLY A 372 0.30 13.78 11.13
N CYS A 373 0.38 14.61 10.09
CA CYS A 373 0.30 16.08 10.24
C CYS A 373 -1.08 16.55 10.71
N ALA A 374 -2.14 15.76 10.51
CA ALA A 374 -3.48 16.08 11.01
C ALA A 374 -3.59 16.02 12.56
N ALA A 375 -2.54 15.52 13.24
CA ALA A 375 -2.41 15.56 14.70
C ALA A 375 -1.73 16.84 15.23
N LYS A 376 -1.25 17.74 14.36
CA LYS A 376 -0.61 19.01 14.76
C LYS A 376 -1.62 19.95 15.42
N LEU A 377 -1.11 20.88 16.23
CA LEU A 377 -1.91 21.96 16.79
C LEU A 377 -2.43 22.87 15.65
N ALA A 378 -3.68 23.31 15.74
CA ALA A 378 -4.26 24.20 14.75
C ALA A 378 -3.55 25.58 14.68
N PHE A 379 -3.64 26.23 13.52
CA PHE A 379 -2.98 27.52 13.26
C PHE A 379 -3.33 28.60 14.30
N SER A 380 -4.61 28.81 14.59
CA SER A 380 -5.06 29.87 15.51
C SER A 380 -4.48 29.75 16.94
N PRO A 381 -4.61 28.61 17.65
CA PRO A 381 -4.00 28.47 18.97
C PRO A 381 -2.46 28.50 18.94
N LEU A 382 -1.82 27.99 17.88
CA LEU A 382 -0.37 28.07 17.70
C LEU A 382 0.08 29.53 17.56
N ASN A 383 -0.49 30.27 16.61
CA ASN A 383 -0.18 31.68 16.36
C ASN A 383 -0.46 32.55 17.59
N SER A 384 -1.57 32.29 18.30
CA SER A 384 -1.87 32.98 19.55
C SER A 384 -0.84 32.73 20.65
N ALA A 385 -0.25 31.53 20.72
CA ALA A 385 0.81 31.22 21.67
C ALA A 385 2.13 31.90 21.29
N LEU A 386 2.51 31.86 20.01
CA LEU A 386 3.75 32.47 19.51
C LEU A 386 3.74 33.99 19.65
N ASN A 387 2.63 34.67 19.36
CA ASN A 387 2.50 36.13 19.50
C ASN A 387 2.60 36.63 20.95
N LYS A 388 2.51 35.75 21.95
CA LYS A 388 2.74 36.10 23.37
C LYS A 388 4.22 36.12 23.73
N LEU A 389 5.07 35.58 22.88
CA LEU A 389 6.50 35.49 23.11
C LEU A 389 7.20 36.64 22.37
N ASP A 390 8.13 37.30 23.05
CA ASP A 390 8.99 38.32 22.45
C ASP A 390 10.20 37.65 21.78
N LEU A 391 9.93 36.82 20.76
CA LEU A 391 10.97 36.15 19.99
C LEU A 391 11.56 37.15 19.00
N ILE A 392 12.90 37.21 18.92
CA ILE A 392 13.62 37.90 17.84
C ILE A 392 13.04 37.39 16.51
N GLU A 393 12.61 38.30 15.62
CA GLU A 393 11.85 38.01 14.39
C GLU A 393 12.11 36.61 13.84
N SER A 394 11.11 35.73 13.94
CA SER A 394 11.14 34.40 13.34
C SER A 394 11.37 34.54 11.84
N SER A 395 12.34 33.82 11.28
CA SER A 395 12.51 33.76 9.82
C SER A 395 11.19 33.35 9.17
N ALA A 396 10.81 34.05 8.10
CA ALA A 396 9.61 33.70 7.34
C ALA A 396 9.77 32.36 6.58
N ASP A 397 11.00 31.85 6.44
CA ASP A 397 11.33 30.67 5.68
C ASP A 397 11.12 29.36 6.47
N ASP A 398 10.93 28.26 5.73
CA ASP A 398 10.61 26.94 6.30
C ASP A 398 11.77 26.33 7.12
N SER A 399 12.99 26.84 6.93
CA SER A 399 14.15 26.51 7.76
C SER A 399 14.88 27.76 8.25
N ILE A 400 15.51 27.65 9.41
CA ILE A 400 16.18 28.77 10.07
C ILE A 400 17.66 28.78 9.70
N ASP A 401 18.17 29.94 9.24
CA ASP A 401 19.61 30.19 9.09
C ASP A 401 20.25 30.26 10.48
N ILE A 402 21.14 29.31 10.76
CA ILE A 402 21.86 29.22 12.04
C ILE A 402 23.34 29.63 11.91
N GLY A 403 23.76 30.09 10.73
CA GLY A 403 25.07 30.71 10.50
C GLY A 403 25.78 30.29 9.21
N GLU A 404 26.81 31.05 8.85
CA GLU A 404 27.71 30.72 7.74
C GLU A 404 28.75 29.68 8.18
N LEU A 405 28.81 28.54 7.47
CA LEU A 405 29.87 27.54 7.64
C LEU A 405 31.21 28.04 7.10
N ASN A 406 31.17 28.75 5.98
CA ASN A 406 32.27 29.49 5.37
C ASN A 406 31.69 30.50 4.37
N SER A 407 32.54 31.28 3.70
CA SER A 407 32.14 32.33 2.74
C SER A 407 31.25 31.87 1.59
N SER A 408 31.02 30.56 1.42
CA SER A 408 30.23 29.98 0.34
C SER A 408 29.11 29.04 0.80
N LYS A 409 28.92 28.78 2.10
CA LYS A 409 27.92 27.82 2.58
C LYS A 409 27.19 28.34 3.81
N THR A 410 25.86 28.31 3.77
CA THR A 410 24.97 28.63 4.89
C THR A 410 24.43 27.34 5.49
N LEU A 411 24.41 27.25 6.82
CA LEU A 411 23.82 26.14 7.55
C LEU A 411 22.37 26.50 7.92
N ILE A 412 21.45 25.61 7.56
CA ILE A 412 20.03 25.74 7.86
C ILE A 412 19.52 24.56 8.67
N GLN A 413 18.50 24.78 9.49
CA GLN A 413 17.93 23.77 10.37
C GLN A 413 16.40 23.80 10.36
N SER A 414 15.78 22.62 10.44
CA SER A 414 14.35 22.46 10.71
C SER A 414 14.09 21.32 11.71
N VAL A 415 12.88 21.29 12.27
CA VAL A 415 12.36 20.21 13.11
C VAL A 415 10.92 19.88 12.72
N ASP A 416 10.65 18.60 12.49
CA ASP A 416 9.28 18.12 12.30
C ASP A 416 9.07 16.72 12.91
N GLY A 417 7.82 16.36 13.18
CA GLY A 417 7.44 15.09 13.78
C GLY A 417 5.95 14.81 13.72
N PHE A 418 5.60 13.53 13.81
CA PHE A 418 4.22 13.09 13.89
C PHE A 418 4.06 11.70 14.54
N PRO A 419 2.86 11.39 15.08
CA PRO A 419 2.52 10.04 15.50
C PRO A 419 2.41 9.08 14.30
N SER A 420 2.86 7.84 14.47
CA SER A 420 2.86 6.80 13.44
C SER A 420 1.55 6.74 12.64
N LEU A 421 1.66 6.83 11.31
CA LEU A 421 0.52 6.83 10.37
C LEU A 421 -0.02 5.43 10.11
N ILE A 422 0.88 4.45 10.03
CA ILE A 422 0.58 3.04 9.77
C ILE A 422 1.28 2.14 10.79
N SER A 423 0.96 0.86 10.83
CA SER A 423 1.55 -0.08 11.80
C SER A 423 2.91 -0.66 11.36
N ASP A 424 3.53 -0.12 10.30
CA ASP A 424 4.86 -0.51 9.82
C ASP A 424 5.91 0.52 10.31
N PRO A 425 6.72 0.19 11.34
CA PRO A 425 7.62 1.18 11.95
C PRO A 425 8.73 1.66 11.00
N TRP A 426 9.26 0.79 10.15
CA TRP A 426 10.30 1.15 9.19
C TRP A 426 9.77 2.11 8.12
N LEU A 427 8.58 1.84 7.59
CA LEU A 427 7.99 2.72 6.61
C LEU A 427 7.62 4.07 7.24
N ASN A 428 7.08 4.11 8.47
CA ASN A 428 6.89 5.38 9.17
C ASN A 428 8.19 6.16 9.36
N GLY A 429 9.29 5.49 9.74
CA GLY A 429 10.60 6.13 9.87
C GLY A 429 11.07 6.78 8.57
N ARG A 430 10.84 6.12 7.43
CA ARG A 430 11.13 6.69 6.10
C ARG A 430 10.26 7.91 5.79
N LEU A 431 8.95 7.79 6.02
CA LEU A 431 8.00 8.88 5.78
C LEU A 431 8.32 10.09 6.66
N LEU A 432 8.64 9.87 7.93
CA LEU A 432 9.08 10.93 8.85
C LEU A 432 10.33 11.63 8.33
N ALA A 433 11.34 10.87 7.90
CA ALA A 433 12.57 11.47 7.40
C ALA A 433 12.32 12.33 6.16
N PHE A 434 11.54 11.85 5.18
CA PHE A 434 11.23 12.66 4.00
C PHE A 434 10.37 13.87 4.32
N HIS A 435 9.47 13.76 5.29
CA HIS A 435 8.68 14.89 5.75
C HIS A 435 9.52 15.94 6.47
N ALA A 436 10.36 15.55 7.41
CA ALA A 436 11.21 16.52 8.12
C ALA A 436 12.32 17.11 7.22
N CYS A 437 12.66 16.46 6.11
CA CYS A 437 13.59 17.02 5.13
C CYS A 437 12.94 18.03 4.18
N SER A 438 11.60 18.10 4.08
CA SER A 438 10.97 18.94 3.05
C SER A 438 11.15 20.42 3.28
N ASP A 439 11.24 20.89 4.52
CA ASP A 439 11.60 22.29 4.84
C ASP A 439 12.98 22.68 4.28
N ILE A 440 13.97 21.78 4.42
CA ILE A 440 15.33 22.01 3.88
C ILE A 440 15.29 22.04 2.35
N TRP A 441 14.52 21.13 1.74
CA TRP A 441 14.35 21.10 0.28
C TRP A 441 13.61 22.33 -0.25
N ALA A 442 12.63 22.85 0.50
CA ALA A 442 11.87 24.05 0.16
C ALA A 442 12.76 25.29 0.10
N CYS A 443 13.84 25.33 0.89
CA CYS A 443 14.86 26.38 0.82
C CYS A 443 15.93 26.16 -0.26
N GLY A 444 15.83 25.10 -1.07
CA GLY A 444 16.83 24.72 -2.08
C GLY A 444 18.08 24.03 -1.51
N GLY A 445 18.04 23.66 -0.22
CA GLY A 445 19.16 23.11 0.53
C GLY A 445 19.37 21.61 0.36
N SER A 446 20.60 21.18 0.57
CA SER A 446 20.99 19.77 0.66
C SER A 446 21.03 19.32 2.11
N VAL A 447 20.33 18.24 2.45
CA VAL A 447 20.32 17.68 3.81
C VAL A 447 21.66 16.99 4.10
N ILE A 448 22.27 17.28 5.25
CA ILE A 448 23.58 16.72 5.64
C ILE A 448 23.49 15.79 6.85
N SER A 449 22.60 16.07 7.81
CA SER A 449 22.47 15.25 9.01
C SER A 449 21.10 15.39 9.65
N ALA A 450 20.76 14.44 10.51
CA ALA A 450 19.57 14.50 11.33
C ALA A 450 19.75 13.86 12.72
N GLN A 451 18.96 14.31 13.69
CA GLN A 451 18.85 13.72 15.03
C GLN A 451 17.40 13.37 15.33
N SER A 452 17.16 12.17 15.87
CA SER A 452 15.81 11.65 16.11
C SER A 452 15.41 11.68 17.58
N VAL A 453 14.16 12.06 17.88
CA VAL A 453 13.53 11.77 19.17
C VAL A 453 12.41 10.76 18.94
N VAL A 454 12.48 9.60 19.61
CA VAL A 454 11.52 8.49 19.42
C VAL A 454 10.83 8.18 20.74
N ASN A 455 9.53 8.39 20.81
CA ASN A 455 8.68 7.98 21.93
C ASN A 455 8.13 6.57 21.64
N LEU A 456 8.49 5.59 22.47
CA LEU A 456 8.13 4.18 22.32
C LEU A 456 6.96 3.80 23.24
N PRO A 457 6.10 2.85 22.84
CA PRO A 457 5.08 2.29 23.73
C PRO A 457 5.72 1.60 24.94
N SER A 458 5.06 1.65 26.11
CA SER A 458 5.51 0.90 27.29
C SER A 458 5.16 -0.58 27.15
N ILE A 459 6.12 -1.35 26.64
CA ILE A 459 6.07 -2.78 26.34
C ILE A 459 7.42 -3.42 26.72
N PRO A 460 7.55 -4.76 26.76
CA PRO A 460 8.81 -5.42 27.09
C PRO A 460 10.01 -4.93 26.27
N ASN A 461 11.17 -4.81 26.92
CA ASN A 461 12.39 -4.18 26.36
C ASN A 461 12.83 -4.78 25.01
N ASN A 462 12.70 -6.09 24.81
CA ASN A 462 13.05 -6.73 23.55
C ASN A 462 12.16 -6.26 22.39
N LEU A 463 10.88 -6.03 22.65
CA LEU A 463 9.94 -5.51 21.66
C LEU A 463 10.16 -4.02 21.40
N GLN A 464 10.46 -3.23 22.44
CA GLN A 464 10.88 -1.83 22.28
C GLN A 464 12.14 -1.72 21.43
N GLN A 465 13.12 -2.60 21.66
CA GLN A 465 14.36 -2.66 20.86
C GLN A 465 14.07 -2.94 19.38
N GLU A 466 13.22 -3.92 19.07
CA GLU A 466 12.84 -4.23 17.68
C GLU A 466 12.10 -3.05 17.03
N LEU A 467 11.13 -2.45 17.72
CA LEU A 467 10.41 -1.27 17.20
C LEU A 467 11.36 -0.10 16.94
N LEU A 468 12.26 0.19 17.89
CA LEU A 468 13.26 1.24 17.75
C LEU A 468 14.19 0.98 16.58
N PHE A 469 14.72 -0.24 16.46
CA PHE A 469 15.56 -0.63 15.34
C PHE A 469 14.87 -0.40 14.00
N GLN A 470 13.62 -0.86 13.84
CA GLN A 470 12.87 -0.68 12.60
C GLN A 470 12.66 0.82 12.27
N VAL A 471 12.29 1.65 13.25
CA VAL A 471 12.10 3.10 13.05
C VAL A 471 13.41 3.79 12.63
N LEU A 472 14.50 3.54 13.37
CA LEU A 472 15.79 4.18 13.10
C LEU A 472 16.38 3.72 11.77
N GLU A 473 16.26 2.44 11.41
CA GLU A 473 16.64 1.96 10.07
C GLU A 473 15.75 2.55 8.97
N GLY A 474 14.47 2.80 9.26
CA GLY A 474 13.57 3.55 8.38
C GLY A 474 14.13 4.94 8.10
N ILE A 475 14.40 5.71 9.15
CA ILE A 475 14.99 7.05 9.07
C ILE A 475 16.33 7.01 8.33
N ASN A 476 17.24 6.15 8.76
CA ASN A 476 18.58 6.01 8.21
C ASN A 476 18.55 5.65 6.71
N SER A 477 17.68 4.73 6.29
CA SER A 477 17.54 4.34 4.89
C SER A 477 16.96 5.45 4.00
N ALA A 478 16.19 6.39 4.56
CA ALA A 478 15.68 7.56 3.84
C ALA A 478 16.71 8.68 3.76
N LEU A 479 17.53 8.87 4.81
CA LEU A 479 18.63 9.84 4.81
C LEU A 479 19.80 9.41 3.91
N THR A 480 20.13 8.12 3.89
CA THR A 480 21.27 7.59 3.13
C THR A 480 21.14 7.84 1.64
N ILE A 481 19.93 7.72 1.07
CA ILE A 481 19.74 7.90 -0.38
C ILE A 481 20.04 9.32 -0.87
N GLN A 482 20.02 10.31 0.01
CA GLN A 482 20.34 11.72 -0.29
C GLN A 482 21.71 12.14 0.28
N GLY A 483 22.53 11.19 0.74
CA GLY A 483 23.87 11.45 1.28
C GLY A 483 23.89 12.00 2.72
N ALA A 484 22.75 12.04 3.41
CA ALA A 484 22.65 12.53 4.79
C ALA A 484 22.92 11.42 5.81
N LYS A 485 23.28 11.81 7.04
CA LYS A 485 23.56 10.88 8.15
C LYS A 485 22.61 11.07 9.33
N LEU A 486 22.11 9.96 9.89
CA LEU A 486 21.54 9.96 11.23
C LEU A 486 22.70 10.04 12.25
N VAL A 487 22.84 11.15 12.96
CA VAL A 487 24.02 11.43 13.81
C VAL A 487 23.77 11.24 15.31
N GLY A 488 22.53 10.94 15.71
CA GLY A 488 22.19 10.69 17.10
C GLY A 488 20.70 10.86 17.38
N GLY A 489 20.34 10.86 18.66
CA GLY A 489 18.97 11.00 19.08
C GLY A 489 18.72 10.64 20.54
N HIS A 490 17.46 10.76 20.96
CA HIS A 490 16.98 10.35 22.27
C HIS A 490 15.72 9.48 22.15
N THR A 491 15.49 8.65 23.16
CA THR A 491 14.29 7.84 23.28
C THR A 491 13.52 8.18 24.53
N LEU A 492 12.20 8.15 24.44
CA LEU A 492 11.28 8.27 25.56
C LEU A 492 10.40 7.02 25.61
N GLU A 493 9.90 6.69 26.79
CA GLU A 493 8.86 5.69 26.95
C GLU A 493 7.53 6.40 27.25
N SER A 494 6.49 6.04 26.49
CA SER A 494 5.14 6.54 26.67
C SER A 494 4.60 6.14 28.04
N ARG A 495 3.99 7.12 28.73
CA ARG A 495 3.30 6.89 30.01
C ARG A 495 1.83 6.51 29.84
N LYS A 496 1.36 6.44 28.60
CA LYS A 496 0.00 5.96 28.27
C LYS A 496 0.00 4.44 28.14
N ILE A 497 -1.15 3.83 28.41
CA ILE A 497 -1.37 2.41 28.14
C ILE A 497 -1.22 2.20 26.63
N SER A 498 -0.43 1.20 26.24
CA SER A 498 -0.15 0.92 24.85
C SER A 498 -1.34 0.17 24.23
N GLU A 499 -1.99 0.79 23.25
CA GLU A 499 -3.02 0.13 22.45
C GLU A 499 -2.40 -0.70 21.34
N GLU A 500 -3.05 -1.81 20.99
CA GLU A 500 -2.61 -2.66 19.90
C GLU A 500 -3.15 -2.16 18.55
N PRO A 501 -2.37 -2.27 17.46
CA PRO A 501 -1.00 -2.76 17.41
C PRO A 501 0.02 -1.77 18.02
N PHE A 502 0.92 -2.25 18.87
CA PHE A 502 1.86 -1.42 19.63
C PHE A 502 2.70 -0.45 18.78
N SER A 503 3.02 -0.84 17.54
CA SER A 503 3.72 -0.01 16.56
C SER A 503 3.02 1.33 16.28
N LEU A 504 1.69 1.42 16.42
CA LEU A 504 0.96 2.67 16.27
C LEU A 504 1.12 3.61 17.47
N GLY A 505 1.62 3.12 18.62
CA GLY A 505 1.95 3.94 19.78
C GLY A 505 3.27 4.69 19.66
N ILE A 506 3.98 4.54 18.54
CA ILE A 506 5.25 5.25 18.30
C ILE A 506 4.97 6.66 17.82
N GLU A 507 5.58 7.63 18.49
CA GLU A 507 5.63 9.03 18.07
C GLU A 507 7.09 9.42 17.85
N SER A 508 7.37 10.18 16.79
CA SER A 508 8.75 10.49 16.45
C SER A 508 8.88 11.87 15.84
N SER A 509 9.98 12.54 16.16
CA SER A 509 10.39 13.79 15.54
C SER A 509 11.84 13.72 15.11
N LEU A 510 12.20 14.57 14.16
CA LEU A 510 13.51 14.64 13.56
C LEU A 510 13.92 16.11 13.45
N THR A 511 15.07 16.46 14.04
CA THR A 511 15.76 17.70 13.73
C THR A 511 16.69 17.44 12.55
N VAL A 512 16.58 18.23 11.50
CA VAL A 512 17.30 18.05 10.23
C VAL A 512 18.17 19.27 9.97
N ASN A 513 19.42 19.03 9.61
CA ASN A 513 20.36 20.08 9.23
C ASN A 513 20.65 19.97 7.74
N GLY A 514 20.64 21.11 7.06
CA GLY A 514 20.96 21.24 5.66
C GLY A 514 21.98 22.33 5.38
N ILE A 515 22.50 22.35 4.16
CA ILE A 515 23.41 23.38 3.67
C ILE A 515 22.87 23.98 2.38
N ILE A 516 23.09 25.28 2.22
CA ILE A 516 22.86 25.98 0.96
C ILE A 516 24.22 26.49 0.48
N ASP A 517 24.64 26.02 -0.70
CA ASP A 517 25.94 26.31 -1.28
C ASP A 517 25.94 27.68 -1.97
N ASN A 518 25.95 28.81 -1.23
CA ASN A 518 25.87 30.19 -1.75
C ASN A 518 24.42 30.65 -1.85
N LYS A 519 24.15 31.91 -1.48
CA LYS A 519 22.82 32.53 -1.47
C LYS A 519 22.07 32.43 -2.81
N LYS A 520 22.75 32.18 -3.93
CA LYS A 520 22.10 31.97 -5.25
C LYS A 520 21.20 30.73 -5.32
N TYR A 521 21.43 29.70 -4.49
CA TYR A 521 20.57 28.50 -4.46
C TYR A 521 19.48 28.59 -3.40
N PHE A 522 19.43 29.67 -2.64
CA PHE A 522 18.39 29.87 -1.66
C PHE A 522 17.05 30.16 -2.34
N TRP A 523 16.03 29.38 -1.98
CA TRP A 523 14.66 29.58 -2.42
C TRP A 523 13.87 30.18 -1.27
N PRO A 524 13.58 31.49 -1.30
CA PRO A 524 12.83 32.13 -0.23
C PRO A 524 11.37 31.68 -0.23
N LYS A 525 10.70 31.79 0.91
CA LYS A 525 9.24 31.55 1.00
C LYS A 525 8.43 32.64 0.28
N GLY A 526 8.91 33.88 0.33
CA GLY A 526 8.32 35.04 -0.38
C GLY A 526 9.06 35.41 -1.67
N GLY A 527 8.70 36.56 -2.25
CA GLY A 527 9.35 37.10 -3.44
C GLY A 527 8.75 36.62 -4.76
N MET A 528 7.47 36.23 -4.74
CA MET A 528 6.72 35.95 -5.96
C MET A 528 6.68 37.19 -6.87
N LYS A 529 6.56 36.98 -8.19
CA LYS A 529 6.47 38.05 -9.18
C LYS A 529 5.22 37.91 -10.02
N LYS A 530 4.72 39.04 -10.53
CA LYS A 530 3.66 39.05 -11.55
C LYS A 530 4.00 38.10 -12.70
N GLY A 531 3.05 37.25 -13.06
CA GLY A 531 3.18 36.28 -14.15
C GLY A 531 3.94 35.01 -13.77
N ASP A 532 4.41 34.86 -12.53
CA ASP A 532 4.94 33.59 -12.05
C ASP A 532 3.87 32.50 -12.15
N GLN A 533 4.31 31.32 -12.56
CA GLN A 533 3.51 30.10 -12.59
C GLN A 533 3.70 29.35 -11.28
N ILE A 534 2.61 28.80 -10.75
CA ILE A 534 2.60 28.02 -9.52
C ILE A 534 2.59 26.54 -9.89
N LEU A 535 3.61 25.81 -9.46
CA LEU A 535 3.80 24.40 -9.74
C LEU A 535 3.80 23.59 -8.45
N ILE A 536 3.28 22.35 -8.47
CA ILE A 536 3.45 21.38 -7.38
C ILE A 536 4.02 20.06 -7.88
N SER A 537 4.78 19.37 -7.03
CA SER A 537 5.58 18.19 -7.39
C SER A 537 4.88 16.82 -7.22
N ARG A 538 3.70 16.77 -6.57
CA ARG A 538 2.90 15.55 -6.36
C ARG A 538 1.44 15.90 -6.03
N PRO A 539 0.51 14.92 -6.11
CA PRO A 539 -0.91 15.14 -5.84
C PRO A 539 -1.24 15.48 -4.38
N LEU A 540 -2.43 16.06 -4.16
CA LEU A 540 -3.01 16.38 -2.85
C LEU A 540 -4.06 15.35 -2.39
N GLY A 541 -4.37 15.38 -1.09
CA GLY A 541 -5.46 14.62 -0.47
C GLY A 541 -5.02 13.50 0.49
N THR A 542 -3.79 13.55 0.99
CA THR A 542 -3.29 12.55 1.95
C THR A 542 -4.09 12.58 3.26
N GLY A 543 -4.47 13.75 3.77
CA GLY A 543 -5.27 13.87 5.00
C GLY A 543 -6.64 13.18 4.87
N ILE A 544 -7.32 13.38 3.74
CA ILE A 544 -8.59 12.70 3.43
C ILE A 544 -8.42 11.18 3.34
N ILE A 545 -7.37 10.71 2.63
CA ILE A 545 -7.08 9.27 2.50
C ILE A 545 -6.83 8.63 3.87
N PHE A 546 -6.04 9.27 4.73
CA PHE A 546 -5.73 8.74 6.06
C PHE A 546 -6.92 8.82 7.01
N SER A 547 -7.77 9.85 6.90
CA SER A 547 -9.05 9.91 7.62
C SER A 547 -9.92 8.70 7.25
N ALA A 548 -10.13 8.44 5.95
CA ALA A 548 -10.89 7.27 5.50
C ALA A 548 -10.22 5.94 5.89
N PHE A 549 -8.89 5.86 5.86
CA PHE A 549 -8.14 4.67 6.27
C PHE A 549 -8.37 4.34 7.74
N MET A 550 -8.29 5.32 8.63
CA MET A 550 -8.48 5.13 10.07
C MET A 550 -9.91 4.70 10.41
N ASN A 551 -10.88 5.08 9.56
CA ASN A 551 -12.26 4.61 9.64
C ASN A 551 -12.50 3.26 8.93
N GLY A 552 -11.48 2.63 8.33
CA GLY A 552 -11.63 1.35 7.63
C GLY A 552 -12.37 1.44 6.29
N GLN A 553 -12.49 2.64 5.70
CA GLN A 553 -13.34 2.94 4.53
C GLN A 553 -12.55 3.23 3.24
N VAL A 554 -11.21 3.13 3.28
CA VAL A 554 -10.35 3.29 2.12
C VAL A 554 -10.21 1.97 1.33
N LYS A 555 -10.24 2.04 0.00
CA LYS A 555 -9.90 0.86 -0.82
C LYS A 555 -8.39 0.60 -0.71
N PRO A 556 -7.94 -0.67 -0.63
CA PRO A 556 -6.52 -0.99 -0.40
C PRO A 556 -5.55 -0.34 -1.39
N TYR A 557 -5.89 -0.33 -2.68
CA TYR A 557 -5.02 0.23 -3.72
C TYR A 557 -4.85 1.74 -3.62
N ILE A 558 -5.85 2.47 -3.07
CA ILE A 558 -5.77 3.93 -2.88
C ILE A 558 -4.66 4.23 -1.86
N LEU A 559 -4.70 3.56 -0.71
CA LEU A 559 -3.70 3.74 0.33
C LEU A 559 -2.31 3.25 -0.10
N ASP A 560 -2.23 2.09 -0.78
CA ASP A 560 -0.94 1.57 -1.26
C ASP A 560 -0.29 2.53 -2.26
N ASN A 561 -1.07 3.14 -3.17
CA ASN A 561 -0.57 4.15 -4.09
C ASN A 561 -0.11 5.42 -3.36
N ALA A 562 -0.90 5.93 -2.42
CA ALA A 562 -0.52 7.09 -1.62
C ALA A 562 0.79 6.84 -0.84
N LEU A 563 0.89 5.71 -0.12
CA LEU A 563 2.11 5.33 0.61
C LEU A 563 3.32 5.18 -0.32
N LYS A 564 3.12 4.64 -1.52
CA LYS A 564 4.19 4.51 -2.52
C LYS A 564 4.72 5.87 -2.98
N GLU A 565 3.84 6.84 -3.24
CA GLU A 565 4.23 8.20 -3.63
C GLU A 565 4.86 8.96 -2.46
N MET A 566 4.28 8.87 -1.27
CA MET A 566 4.82 9.50 -0.05
C MET A 566 6.22 8.98 0.31
N ASN A 567 6.52 7.70 0.01
CA ASN A 567 7.82 7.07 0.24
C ASN A 567 8.86 7.38 -0.87
N LYS A 568 8.63 8.40 -1.69
CA LYS A 568 9.62 8.94 -2.63
C LYS A 568 10.23 10.23 -2.09
N SER A 569 11.55 10.28 -2.09
CA SER A 569 12.28 11.51 -1.79
C SER A 569 12.08 12.57 -2.89
N GLN A 570 12.13 13.85 -2.50
CA GLN A 570 12.07 14.99 -3.41
C GLN A 570 13.43 15.66 -3.60
N HIS A 571 14.51 15.15 -2.99
CA HIS A 571 15.84 15.76 -3.10
C HIS A 571 16.35 15.86 -4.54
N GLU A 572 15.97 14.91 -5.43
CA GLU A 572 16.34 14.98 -6.85
C GLU A 572 15.72 16.17 -7.58
N ILE A 573 14.57 16.66 -7.11
CA ILE A 573 13.97 17.89 -7.62
C ILE A 573 14.87 19.08 -7.29
N VAL A 574 15.43 19.11 -6.08
CA VAL A 574 16.38 20.13 -5.64
C VAL A 574 17.66 20.07 -6.45
N ASN A 575 18.24 18.87 -6.61
CA ASN A 575 19.43 18.65 -7.43
C ASN A 575 19.23 19.17 -8.86
N TYR A 576 18.12 18.80 -9.50
CA TYR A 576 17.81 19.21 -10.87
C TYR A 576 17.67 20.73 -11.02
N ILE A 577 16.95 21.41 -10.12
CA ILE A 577 16.83 22.88 -10.17
C ILE A 577 18.18 23.55 -9.89
N ASN A 578 19.00 23.00 -9.00
CA ASN A 578 20.34 23.51 -8.73
C ASN A 578 21.28 23.33 -9.94
N GLU A 579 21.17 22.23 -10.68
CA GLU A 579 21.86 22.02 -11.96
C GLU A 579 21.42 23.05 -13.01
N LEU A 580 20.12 23.27 -13.17
CA LEU A 580 19.62 24.31 -14.08
C LEU A 580 20.13 25.70 -13.70
N THR A 581 20.24 25.99 -12.41
CA THR A 581 20.75 27.26 -11.87
C THR A 581 22.24 27.41 -12.20
N ASN A 582 22.99 26.31 -12.19
CA ASN A 582 24.39 26.29 -12.63
C ASN A 582 24.56 26.55 -14.12
N LEU A 583 23.64 26.03 -14.95
CA LEU A 583 23.64 26.29 -16.39
C LEU A 583 23.24 27.74 -16.70
N ASN A 584 22.52 28.42 -15.79
CA ASN A 584 22.05 29.79 -15.97
C ASN A 584 22.34 30.68 -14.75
N PRO A 585 23.62 30.96 -14.41
CA PRO A 585 23.97 31.62 -13.14
C PRO A 585 23.42 33.04 -12.95
N ARG A 586 23.02 33.70 -14.05
CA ARG A 586 22.46 35.06 -14.04
C ARG A 586 20.94 35.08 -13.83
N SER A 587 20.29 33.92 -13.83
CA SER A 587 18.85 33.82 -13.76
C SER A 587 18.41 33.12 -12.48
N LYS A 588 17.50 33.76 -11.75
CA LYS A 588 16.81 33.12 -10.62
C LYS A 588 15.71 32.20 -11.17
N ILE A 589 15.87 30.90 -10.98
CA ILE A 589 14.90 29.90 -11.48
C ILE A 589 13.66 29.86 -10.58
N VAL A 590 13.87 29.78 -9.28
CA VAL A 590 12.81 29.75 -8.26
C VAL A 590 12.68 31.12 -7.65
N ASN A 591 11.53 31.78 -7.83
CA ASN A 591 11.27 33.06 -7.20
C ASN A 591 10.85 32.88 -5.74
N ALA A 592 9.96 31.93 -5.48
CA ALA A 592 9.50 31.54 -4.16
C ALA A 592 9.22 30.02 -4.09
N CYS A 593 9.38 29.40 -2.92
CA CYS A 593 9.08 27.97 -2.70
C CYS A 593 8.62 27.69 -1.27
N THR A 594 7.82 26.65 -1.10
CA THR A 594 7.48 26.09 0.21
C THR A 594 7.13 24.60 0.07
N ASP A 595 6.94 23.90 1.17
CA ASP A 595 6.37 22.56 1.18
C ASP A 595 4.91 22.57 1.68
N ILE A 596 4.05 21.75 1.08
CA ILE A 596 2.64 21.70 1.49
C ILE A 596 2.47 20.64 2.56
N THR A 597 2.16 21.09 3.78
CA THR A 597 2.06 20.22 4.97
C THR A 597 0.76 20.46 5.77
N GLY A 598 0.84 20.67 7.09
CA GLY A 598 -0.29 20.64 8.03
C GLY A 598 -1.39 21.67 7.79
N PHE A 599 -1.10 22.80 7.15
CA PHE A 599 -2.09 23.85 6.87
C PHE A 599 -2.78 23.73 5.51
N GLY A 600 -2.39 22.73 4.71
CA GLY A 600 -2.90 22.54 3.35
C GLY A 600 -2.37 23.60 2.37
N LEU A 601 -2.78 23.48 1.10
CA LEU A 601 -2.30 24.33 0.00
C LEU A 601 -2.61 25.81 0.25
N LEU A 602 -3.83 26.12 0.70
CA LEU A 602 -4.25 27.51 0.88
C LEU A 602 -3.56 28.18 2.07
N GLY A 603 -3.28 27.44 3.14
CA GLY A 603 -2.53 27.96 4.28
C GLY A 603 -1.11 28.35 3.89
N HIS A 604 -0.38 27.44 3.25
CA HIS A 604 0.99 27.67 2.80
C HIS A 604 1.11 28.77 1.74
N LEU A 605 0.22 28.80 0.75
CA LEU A 605 0.17 29.91 -0.20
C LEU A 605 -0.15 31.26 0.46
N SER A 606 -0.97 31.26 1.52
CA SER A 606 -1.28 32.49 2.25
C SER A 606 -0.03 33.05 2.93
N GLU A 607 0.79 32.20 3.56
CA GLU A 607 2.07 32.61 4.16
C GLU A 607 3.05 33.17 3.13
N MET A 608 3.21 32.49 1.98
CA MET A 608 4.08 32.97 0.91
C MET A 608 3.61 34.32 0.32
N LEU A 609 2.29 34.49 0.17
CA LEU A 609 1.70 35.73 -0.34
C LEU A 609 1.81 36.87 0.67
N GLU A 610 1.63 36.59 1.96
CA GLU A 610 1.84 37.57 3.05
C GLU A 610 3.29 38.04 3.11
N SER A 611 4.25 37.10 3.01
CA SER A 611 5.67 37.43 2.92
C SER A 611 5.96 38.33 1.71
N THR A 612 5.44 37.98 0.53
CA THR A 612 5.63 38.75 -0.70
C THR A 612 4.98 40.14 -0.65
N ASN A 613 3.73 40.23 -0.19
CA ASN A 613 2.99 41.48 -0.16
C ASN A 613 3.46 42.43 0.94
N SER A 614 4.06 41.92 2.01
CA SER A 614 4.75 42.75 3.01
C SER A 614 5.88 43.56 2.36
N ASP A 615 6.62 42.97 1.42
CA ASP A 615 7.65 43.67 0.66
C ASP A 615 7.05 44.63 -0.39
N GLN A 616 5.96 44.25 -1.07
CA GLN A 616 5.26 45.16 -2.00
C GLN A 616 4.76 46.43 -1.29
N LEU A 617 4.19 46.27 -0.09
CA LEU A 617 3.71 47.39 0.73
C LEU A 617 4.86 48.31 1.16
N LYS A 618 6.01 47.77 1.56
CA LYS A 618 7.22 48.57 1.83
C LYS A 618 7.70 49.33 0.60
N MET A 619 7.43 48.81 -0.60
CA MET A 619 7.76 49.43 -1.89
C MET A 619 6.63 50.31 -2.46
N ASN A 620 5.53 50.57 -1.72
CA ASN A 620 4.34 51.30 -2.20
C ASN A 620 3.79 50.76 -3.53
N SER A 621 3.86 49.45 -3.74
CA SER A 621 3.35 48.77 -4.93
C SER A 621 2.04 48.03 -4.62
N GLU A 622 1.23 47.79 -5.65
CA GLU A 622 -0.02 47.04 -5.51
C GLU A 622 0.26 45.60 -5.03
N PRO A 623 -0.55 45.07 -4.10
CA PRO A 623 -0.39 43.70 -3.61
C PRO A 623 -0.70 42.70 -4.71
N PHE A 624 0.06 41.61 -4.78
CA PHE A 624 -0.22 40.52 -5.70
C PHE A 624 -1.37 39.64 -5.21
N LYS A 625 -1.94 38.91 -6.17
CA LYS A 625 -2.98 37.91 -5.99
C LYS A 625 -2.56 36.58 -6.59
N VAL A 626 -3.15 35.51 -6.09
CA VAL A 626 -2.93 34.15 -6.60
C VAL A 626 -4.18 33.69 -7.33
N THR A 627 -4.05 33.37 -8.62
CA THR A 627 -5.12 32.72 -9.38
C THR A 627 -4.86 31.21 -9.41
N LEU A 628 -5.76 30.40 -8.82
CA LEU A 628 -5.70 28.94 -8.86
C LEU A 628 -6.64 28.37 -9.92
N GLU A 629 -6.12 27.44 -10.72
CA GLU A 629 -6.86 26.69 -11.73
C GLU A 629 -7.28 25.34 -11.12
N LEU A 630 -8.48 25.29 -10.54
CA LEU A 630 -8.95 24.14 -9.74
C LEU A 630 -8.89 22.81 -10.50
N ASP A 631 -9.19 22.83 -11.80
CA ASP A 631 -9.19 21.65 -12.66
C ASP A 631 -7.80 21.07 -12.92
N ASN A 632 -6.75 21.87 -12.69
CA ASN A 632 -5.37 21.46 -12.87
C ASN A 632 -4.74 20.95 -11.57
N ILE A 633 -5.41 21.07 -10.42
CA ILE A 633 -4.89 20.59 -9.13
C ILE A 633 -4.92 19.06 -9.10
N PRO A 634 -3.76 18.38 -9.09
CA PRO A 634 -3.70 16.92 -9.09
C PRO A 634 -4.12 16.36 -7.72
N LEU A 635 -4.98 15.35 -7.73
CA LEU A 635 -5.43 14.64 -6.53
C LEU A 635 -4.99 13.19 -6.58
N TYR A 636 -4.75 12.59 -5.42
CA TYR A 636 -4.59 11.14 -5.35
C TYR A 636 -5.86 10.43 -5.84
N ASP A 637 -5.68 9.29 -6.52
CA ASP A 637 -6.78 8.47 -6.99
C ASP A 637 -7.74 8.12 -5.85
N GLY A 638 -9.04 8.35 -6.06
CA GLY A 638 -10.09 8.05 -5.09
C GLY A 638 -10.36 9.12 -4.04
N VAL A 639 -9.57 10.21 -3.96
CA VAL A 639 -9.85 11.34 -3.04
C VAL A 639 -11.25 11.92 -3.24
N LYS A 640 -11.68 12.12 -4.49
CA LYS A 640 -13.03 12.60 -4.82
C LYS A 640 -14.12 11.66 -4.27
N GLU A 641 -13.97 10.35 -4.46
CA GLU A 641 -14.92 9.34 -3.94
C GLU A 641 -15.00 9.36 -2.41
N LEU A 642 -13.88 9.60 -1.72
CA LEU A 642 -13.83 9.68 -0.26
C LEU A 642 -14.47 10.97 0.26
N LEU A 643 -14.26 12.10 -0.42
CA LEU A 643 -14.93 13.36 -0.09
C LEU A 643 -16.45 13.26 -0.29
N ASP A 644 -16.91 12.63 -1.37
CA ASP A 644 -18.34 12.39 -1.62
C ASP A 644 -18.98 11.53 -0.52
N LYS A 645 -18.19 10.68 0.14
CA LYS A 645 -18.60 9.90 1.33
C LYS A 645 -18.49 10.68 2.65
N GLY A 646 -18.05 11.94 2.62
CA GLY A 646 -17.95 12.82 3.78
C GLY A 646 -16.66 12.72 4.58
N PHE A 647 -15.62 12.02 4.08
CA PHE A 647 -14.35 11.95 4.80
C PHE A 647 -13.58 13.26 4.72
N GLU A 648 -13.20 13.77 5.89
CA GLU A 648 -12.38 14.97 6.08
C GLU A 648 -11.42 14.69 7.24
N SER A 649 -10.21 15.26 7.21
CA SER A 649 -9.22 15.08 8.27
C SER A 649 -9.55 15.97 9.48
N THR A 650 -9.12 15.56 10.68
CA THR A 650 -9.51 16.27 11.92
C THR A 650 -8.97 17.70 12.02
N LEU A 651 -7.93 18.05 11.27
CA LEU A 651 -7.36 19.41 11.25
C LEU A 651 -7.98 20.29 10.14
N ALA A 652 -8.58 19.70 9.10
CA ALA A 652 -9.17 20.47 8.00
C ALA A 652 -10.25 21.48 8.44
N PRO A 653 -11.16 21.19 9.41
CA PRO A 653 -12.11 22.18 9.91
C PRO A 653 -11.43 23.43 10.47
N ALA A 654 -10.29 23.29 11.15
CA ALA A 654 -9.54 24.44 11.67
C ALA A 654 -8.84 25.23 10.54
N ASN A 655 -8.40 24.54 9.49
CA ASN A 655 -7.78 25.16 8.31
C ASN A 655 -8.80 25.92 7.43
N GLN A 656 -10.12 25.74 7.64
CA GLN A 656 -11.15 26.51 6.91
C GLN A 656 -11.04 28.03 7.13
N ILE A 657 -10.30 28.48 8.17
CA ILE A 657 -9.98 29.91 8.36
C ILE A 657 -9.34 30.53 7.11
N PHE A 658 -8.52 29.78 6.36
CA PHE A 658 -7.84 30.26 5.15
C PHE A 658 -8.81 30.50 3.99
N LEU A 659 -10.01 29.90 4.00
CA LEU A 659 -11.01 30.13 2.97
C LEU A 659 -11.52 31.58 2.95
N LYS A 660 -11.37 32.31 4.07
CA LYS A 660 -11.67 33.76 4.13
C LYS A 660 -10.81 34.58 3.17
N ASN A 661 -9.67 34.06 2.73
CA ASN A 661 -8.79 34.74 1.77
C ASN A 661 -9.32 34.68 0.32
N ILE A 662 -10.40 33.94 0.06
CA ILE A 662 -11.04 33.80 -1.26
C ILE A 662 -12.17 34.81 -1.48
N ASP A 663 -12.91 35.23 -0.44
CA ASP A 663 -14.09 36.12 -0.57
C ASP A 663 -14.03 37.29 0.43
N GLY A 664 -13.08 38.20 0.24
CA GLY A 664 -12.98 39.47 0.97
C GLY A 664 -13.14 40.65 0.03
N ASP A 665 -14.34 41.24 -0.01
CA ASP A 665 -14.83 42.29 -0.96
C ASP A 665 -13.95 43.56 -1.12
N LYS A 666 -12.82 43.68 -0.40
CA LYS A 666 -11.85 44.78 -0.57
C LYS A 666 -10.37 44.34 -0.65
N ASN A 667 -10.04 43.06 -0.47
CA ASN A 667 -8.68 42.51 -0.44
C ASN A 667 -8.65 41.03 -0.89
N LEU A 668 -9.23 40.73 -2.06
CA LEU A 668 -9.18 39.40 -2.67
C LEU A 668 -7.72 38.96 -2.84
N ARG A 669 -7.27 37.96 -2.06
CA ARG A 669 -5.92 37.40 -2.15
C ARG A 669 -5.84 36.20 -3.10
N PHE A 670 -6.94 35.47 -3.22
CA PHE A 670 -7.05 34.30 -4.08
C PHE A 670 -8.24 34.42 -5.03
N GLU A 671 -8.00 34.15 -6.31
CA GLU A 671 -9.03 33.97 -7.34
C GLU A 671 -9.07 32.48 -7.74
N LEU A 672 -10.24 31.86 -7.66
CA LEU A 672 -10.41 30.45 -8.06
C LEU A 672 -11.06 30.37 -9.44
N LYS A 673 -10.37 29.77 -10.40
CA LYS A 673 -10.87 29.50 -11.74
C LYS A 673 -11.17 28.02 -11.91
N SER A 674 -12.34 27.75 -12.50
CA SER A 674 -12.70 26.43 -13.00
C SER A 674 -13.44 26.60 -14.33
N ASN A 675 -13.23 25.66 -15.24
CA ASN A 675 -13.90 25.61 -16.54
C ASN A 675 -15.42 25.39 -16.41
N ASP A 676 -15.89 24.92 -15.24
CA ASP A 676 -17.29 24.50 -15.00
C ASP A 676 -18.02 25.39 -13.96
N SER A 677 -17.54 26.62 -13.78
CA SER A 677 -17.86 27.51 -12.64
C SER A 677 -19.33 27.92 -12.49
N SER A 678 -20.20 27.65 -13.47
CA SER A 678 -21.63 27.98 -13.40
C SER A 678 -22.56 26.77 -13.25
N SER A 679 -22.07 25.52 -13.28
CA SER A 679 -22.93 24.33 -13.37
C SER A 679 -22.76 23.31 -12.23
N ASN A 680 -21.59 23.21 -11.58
CA ASN A 680 -21.31 22.14 -10.60
C ASN A 680 -20.81 22.65 -9.23
N ARG A 681 -21.74 23.20 -8.44
CA ARG A 681 -21.49 23.67 -7.06
C ARG A 681 -20.89 22.59 -6.15
N SER A 682 -21.17 21.31 -6.41
CA SER A 682 -20.63 20.19 -5.64
C SER A 682 -19.12 20.06 -5.81
N TYR A 683 -18.62 20.15 -7.05
CA TYR A 683 -17.20 20.08 -7.34
C TYR A 683 -16.42 21.23 -6.72
N TYR A 684 -16.94 22.46 -6.85
CA TYR A 684 -16.32 23.64 -6.24
C TYR A 684 -16.17 23.48 -4.72
N ASN A 685 -17.23 23.05 -4.02
CA ASN A 685 -17.19 22.80 -2.58
C ASN A 685 -16.19 21.69 -2.20
N ALA A 686 -16.10 20.62 -2.98
CA ALA A 686 -15.12 19.57 -2.76
C ALA A 686 -13.68 20.09 -2.90
N MET A 687 -13.43 20.95 -3.89
CA MET A 687 -12.13 21.59 -4.06
C MET A 687 -11.78 22.50 -2.88
N LEU A 688 -12.71 23.29 -2.35
CA LEU A 688 -12.46 24.10 -1.15
C LEU A 688 -11.96 23.25 0.03
N LYS A 689 -12.54 22.06 0.24
CA LYS A 689 -12.08 21.12 1.27
C LYS A 689 -10.68 20.58 1.00
N ILE A 690 -10.36 20.29 -0.27
CA ILE A 690 -9.02 19.83 -0.67
C ILE A 690 -7.97 20.92 -0.41
N LEU A 691 -8.28 22.18 -0.72
CA LEU A 691 -7.35 23.30 -0.55
C LEU A 691 -6.88 23.49 0.90
N VAL A 692 -7.69 23.07 1.87
CA VAL A 692 -7.40 23.17 3.31
C VAL A 692 -7.05 21.82 3.95
N ASP A 693 -6.98 20.73 3.17
CA ASP A 693 -6.64 19.41 3.68
C ASP A 693 -5.15 19.36 4.12
N PRO A 694 -4.84 19.06 5.39
CA PRO A 694 -3.48 18.80 5.86
C PRO A 694 -2.82 17.69 5.02
N GLN A 695 -1.59 17.94 4.59
CA GLN A 695 -0.79 16.96 3.88
C GLN A 695 0.31 16.38 4.79
N THR A 696 0.56 15.07 4.68
CA THR A 696 1.77 14.44 5.22
C THR A 696 2.64 13.97 4.06
N CYS A 697 3.95 14.27 4.09
CA CYS A 697 4.84 14.07 2.94
C CYS A 697 4.29 14.73 1.65
N GLY A 698 3.76 15.95 1.77
CA GLY A 698 3.12 16.66 0.65
C GLY A 698 4.11 17.19 -0.40
N PRO A 699 3.61 17.85 -1.44
CA PRO A 699 4.44 18.40 -2.51
C PRO A 699 5.29 19.58 -2.06
N LEU A 700 6.40 19.79 -2.79
CA LEU A 700 7.00 21.11 -2.90
C LEU A 700 6.11 21.95 -3.83
N LEU A 701 5.94 23.22 -3.50
CA LEU A 701 5.30 24.24 -4.32
C LEU A 701 6.33 25.27 -4.74
N VAL A 702 6.43 25.54 -6.04
CA VAL A 702 7.39 26.50 -6.60
C VAL A 702 6.67 27.55 -7.43
N CYS A 703 7.04 28.81 -7.22
CA CYS A 703 6.72 29.94 -8.08
C CYS A 703 7.93 30.29 -8.96
N CYS A 704 7.75 30.26 -10.27
CA CYS A 704 8.80 30.57 -11.24
C CYS A 704 8.25 31.24 -12.50
N SER A 705 9.11 31.89 -13.29
CA SER A 705 8.68 32.51 -14.55
C SER A 705 8.15 31.47 -15.55
N SER A 706 7.32 31.90 -16.51
CA SER A 706 6.75 31.03 -17.55
C SER A 706 7.82 30.21 -18.31
N ILE A 707 8.97 30.81 -18.61
CA ILE A 707 10.09 30.16 -19.31
C ILE A 707 10.63 28.97 -18.51
N TYR A 708 10.78 29.11 -17.18
CA TYR A 708 11.26 28.03 -16.33
C TYR A 708 10.17 27.01 -16.02
N SER A 709 8.92 27.45 -15.93
CA SER A 709 7.77 26.59 -15.78
C SER A 709 7.70 25.54 -16.89
N GLU A 710 7.82 25.95 -18.16
CA GLU A 710 7.80 25.01 -19.30
C GLU A 710 8.92 23.96 -19.22
N LYS A 711 10.13 24.36 -18.80
CA LYS A 711 11.26 23.42 -18.62
C LYS A 711 11.00 22.45 -17.48
N LEU A 712 10.44 22.93 -16.36
CA LEU A 712 10.14 22.11 -15.19
C LEU A 712 9.01 21.10 -15.49
N LEU A 713 7.98 21.51 -16.22
CA LEU A 713 6.90 20.64 -16.67
C LEU A 713 7.38 19.52 -17.62
N GLN A 714 8.38 19.78 -18.45
CA GLN A 714 8.91 18.80 -19.40
C GLN A 714 9.84 17.74 -18.77
N GLN A 715 10.58 18.11 -17.72
CA GLN A 715 11.70 17.30 -17.21
C GLN A 715 11.55 16.87 -15.74
N GLY A 716 10.52 17.34 -15.04
CA GLY A 716 10.28 17.01 -13.64
C GLY A 716 8.83 16.55 -13.36
N PRO A 717 8.52 16.18 -12.10
CA PRO A 717 7.18 15.72 -11.71
C PRO A 717 6.20 16.89 -11.50
N TRP A 718 6.46 18.04 -12.12
CA TRP A 718 5.77 19.28 -11.86
C TRP A 718 4.43 19.35 -12.59
N ILE A 719 3.44 19.93 -11.91
CA ILE A 719 2.12 20.20 -12.46
C ILE A 719 1.77 21.65 -12.16
N LYS A 720 1.42 22.42 -13.19
CA LYS A 720 0.98 23.80 -13.03
C LYS A 720 -0.44 23.82 -12.46
N ILE A 721 -0.64 24.60 -11.40
CA ILE A 721 -1.93 24.73 -10.71
C ILE A 721 -2.47 26.17 -10.68
N GLY A 722 -1.71 27.14 -11.17
CA GLY A 722 -2.11 28.54 -11.10
C GLY A 722 -1.00 29.51 -11.51
N PHE A 723 -1.23 30.79 -11.26
CA PHE A 723 -0.28 31.86 -11.54
C PHE A 723 -0.52 33.09 -10.64
N ILE A 724 0.45 34.00 -10.64
CA ILE A 724 0.41 35.26 -9.88
C ILE A 724 -0.08 36.42 -10.75
N SER A 725 -1.05 37.16 -10.25
CA SER A 725 -1.67 38.35 -10.86
C SER A 725 -1.52 39.59 -9.98
N GLU A 726 -1.84 40.76 -10.54
CA GLU A 726 -2.00 42.04 -9.80
C GLU A 726 -3.45 42.20 -9.28
#